data_AF-A0A928J8B6-F1
#
_entry.id   AF-A0A928J8B6-F1
#
_cell.length_a   1.000
_cell.length_b   1.000
_cell.length_c   1.000
_cell.angle_alpha   90.00
_cell.angle_beta   90.00
_cell.angle_gamma   90.00
#
_symmetry.space_group_name_H-M   'P 1'
#
loop_
_entity.id
_entity.type
_entity.pdbx_description
1 polymer ?
#
loop_
_entity_poly.entity_id
_entity_poly.type
_entity_poly.pdbx_seq_one_letter_code
_entity_poly.pdbx_strand_id
1 'polypeptide(L)'
;MWIILFSVGLGFFFTFLTSVFPKKANAILTYVFTFIFTLIFEIQTVYFEIFKGFAPVSSVKMGAQAVTNFTGSMIEGIMSSLFWIFLILLPFLFLCIFGIWLRPKFNPSAKIINRFISLFASIILLFGTISIMATFFSGTPSVYMTFSSSRTSTDSSVNYFGLNTTMIQEIRWIIFPESDKATSETLSDRVYQTGANIDESIDFKELYEKAGDNAALKNLTTELSNMPVTQKNIYTGTCSGYNLISICAEAFSPVFISEELTPTLYKLTNSGFIFDNFYATFPNTTTNGEYAFCTGLYPDMSREKTDSSFSVSTTNYLPYCYGNIFRKSGANAYAYHNYVAEFYYRNFTHPNMGYLFKAANSGLDMEITWPSSDYDMMKASVDDFISSGEQFVAYYMTFSGHYQYTLANAMSAKNWNTVKDLPYSEAARAYIACNLELEYALTYLMEQLEGAGIADKTVIVLTTDHYPYGLTDEQYAELAGHEINDVFDKQKNSFICYVPGMDPVHVDEYCSTVDILPTVLNLFGFTYDSRLLVGQDVLDPDAEHVAIMADGSFIADGISYDASKIAYSYDNMTDEEFVRGEKLYKAVQKRFYVSTEILNNDYYKFVFDVSSDSEKIDDLTSPYEDVGIMTQSPVYFVLKHDIMDPSSETNFGLYENCPIITVIDSMYRVADNVYGEDKNSYDDGAYRDKNCPFFASEKHTDAIIWAYRHGILIDDGLIPHDLNSTITLGQFAILIERSADYFGMSTYLEWSLLKNSTVYYRYLDERILHASLFCREMNIIIGDGNKDYVFYTSTATLTKYFVVESIYRLCSYYVMPGTEQ
;
A
#
# COMPACT_ATOMS: atom_id res chain seq x y z
N MET A 1 -20.12 5.42 -27.88
CA MET A 1 -20.42 6.69 -28.60
C MET A 1 -19.56 7.84 -28.08
N TRP A 2 -19.58 8.12 -26.77
CA TRP A 2 -18.86 9.24 -26.15
C TRP A 2 -17.35 9.24 -26.43
N ILE A 3 -16.69 8.09 -26.30
CA ILE A 3 -15.27 7.88 -26.66
C ILE A 3 -14.96 8.44 -28.05
N ILE A 4 -15.81 8.15 -29.05
CA ILE A 4 -15.59 8.59 -30.44
C ILE A 4 -15.74 10.12 -30.53
N LEU A 5 -16.78 10.69 -29.93
CA LEU A 5 -17.02 12.13 -29.98
C LEU A 5 -15.89 12.94 -29.34
N PHE A 6 -15.43 12.52 -28.15
CA PHE A 6 -14.29 13.14 -27.49
C PHE A 6 -12.99 12.94 -28.28
N SER A 7 -12.71 11.73 -28.76
CA SER A 7 -11.50 11.43 -29.54
C SER A 7 -11.42 12.24 -30.83
N VAL A 8 -12.53 12.37 -31.56
CA VAL A 8 -12.60 13.21 -32.77
C VAL A 8 -12.47 14.69 -32.42
N GLY A 9 -13.11 15.15 -31.34
CA GLY A 9 -12.99 16.52 -30.85
C GLY A 9 -11.55 16.89 -30.48
N LEU A 10 -10.83 16.00 -29.80
CA LEU A 10 -9.41 16.13 -29.50
C LEU A 10 -8.55 16.07 -30.77
N GLY A 11 -8.88 15.20 -31.73
CA GLY A 11 -8.19 15.15 -33.02
C GLY A 11 -8.25 16.49 -33.77
N PHE A 12 -9.41 17.15 -33.79
CA PHE A 12 -9.56 18.50 -34.34
C PHE A 12 -8.77 19.56 -33.56
N PHE A 13 -8.71 19.44 -32.23
CA PHE A 13 -7.90 20.32 -31.37
C PHE A 13 -6.40 20.22 -31.69
N PHE A 14 -5.85 19.00 -31.77
CA PHE A 14 -4.43 18.79 -32.13
C PHE A 14 -4.13 19.19 -33.57
N THR A 15 -5.10 19.00 -34.49
CA THR A 15 -4.99 19.52 -35.86
C THR A 15 -4.90 21.05 -35.86
N PHE A 16 -5.73 21.72 -35.04
CA PHE A 16 -5.62 23.17 -34.86
C PHE A 16 -4.26 23.56 -34.27
N LEU A 17 -3.82 22.96 -33.15
CA LEU A 17 -2.55 23.27 -32.48
C LEU A 17 -1.35 23.15 -33.43
N THR A 18 -1.24 22.04 -34.15
CA THR A 18 -0.15 21.83 -35.11
C THR A 18 -0.23 22.83 -36.27
N SER A 19 -1.44 23.21 -36.73
CA SER A 19 -1.65 24.11 -37.88
C SER A 19 -1.23 25.57 -37.65
N VAL A 20 -1.08 26.01 -36.40
CA VAL A 20 -0.63 27.38 -36.05
C VAL A 20 0.84 27.58 -36.42
N PHE A 21 1.65 26.52 -36.37
CA PHE A 21 3.09 26.58 -36.57
C PHE A 21 3.52 26.49 -38.04
N PRO A 22 4.74 26.96 -38.38
CA PRO A 22 5.32 26.78 -39.70
C PRO A 22 5.41 25.30 -40.10
N LYS A 23 5.39 25.00 -41.41
CA LYS A 23 5.35 23.65 -41.97
C LYS A 23 6.33 22.64 -41.34
N LYS A 24 7.56 23.06 -41.04
CA LYS A 24 8.57 22.19 -40.40
C LYS A 24 8.19 21.87 -38.95
N ALA A 25 7.80 22.88 -38.17
CA ALA A 25 7.38 22.72 -36.79
C ALA A 25 6.07 21.94 -36.67
N ASN A 26 5.09 22.21 -37.54
CA ASN A 26 3.85 21.41 -37.64
C ASN A 26 4.15 19.92 -37.84
N ALA A 27 5.03 19.59 -38.80
CA ALA A 27 5.40 18.21 -39.07
C ALA A 27 6.02 17.56 -37.82
N ILE A 28 7.00 18.22 -37.20
CA ILE A 28 7.66 17.73 -35.97
C ILE A 28 6.61 17.51 -34.87
N LEU A 29 5.75 18.48 -34.60
CA LEU A 29 4.71 18.37 -33.57
C LEU A 29 3.73 17.23 -33.84
N THR A 30 3.40 16.96 -35.11
CA THR A 30 2.52 15.83 -35.47
C THR A 30 3.18 14.49 -35.13
N TYR A 31 4.47 14.32 -35.44
CA TYR A 31 5.23 13.13 -35.04
C TYR A 31 5.33 13.01 -33.52
N VAL A 32 5.64 14.11 -32.83
CA VAL A 32 5.80 14.14 -31.37
C VAL A 32 4.48 13.77 -30.68
N PHE A 33 3.36 14.41 -31.04
CA PHE A 33 2.06 14.09 -30.42
C PHE A 33 1.64 12.65 -30.71
N THR A 34 1.79 12.17 -31.95
CA THR A 34 1.44 10.78 -32.29
C THR A 34 2.29 9.79 -31.50
N PHE A 35 3.60 10.04 -31.36
CA PHE A 35 4.50 9.22 -30.56
C PHE A 35 4.11 9.22 -29.08
N ILE A 36 3.85 10.39 -28.50
CA ILE A 36 3.44 10.51 -27.09
C ILE A 36 2.14 9.74 -26.84
N PHE A 37 1.12 9.89 -27.70
CA PHE A 37 -0.11 9.11 -27.55
C PHE A 37 0.12 7.61 -27.70
N THR A 38 0.95 7.19 -28.67
CA THR A 38 1.33 5.78 -28.84
C THR A 38 1.94 5.22 -27.55
N LEU A 39 2.93 5.93 -27.00
CA LEU A 39 3.63 5.54 -25.79
C LEU A 39 2.69 5.48 -24.57
N ILE A 40 1.81 6.46 -24.41
CA ILE A 40 0.83 6.46 -23.31
C ILE A 40 -0.09 5.24 -23.39
N PHE A 41 -0.61 4.91 -24.58
CA PHE A 41 -1.47 3.73 -24.77
C PHE A 41 -0.70 2.43 -24.55
N GLU A 42 0.55 2.33 -24.98
CA GLU A 42 1.41 1.16 -24.72
C GLU A 42 1.66 0.97 -23.22
N ILE A 43 2.03 2.04 -22.49
CA ILE A 43 2.23 2.00 -21.04
C ILE A 43 0.96 1.54 -20.33
N GLN A 44 -0.19 2.11 -20.69
CA GLN A 44 -1.47 1.75 -20.08
C GLN A 44 -1.90 0.32 -20.43
N THR A 45 -1.55 -0.19 -21.62
CA THR A 45 -1.81 -1.59 -21.99
C THR A 45 -1.01 -2.55 -21.12
N VAL A 46 0.29 -2.29 -20.94
CA VAL A 46 1.15 -3.10 -20.06
C VAL A 46 0.65 -3.02 -18.61
N TYR A 47 0.29 -1.82 -18.15
CA TYR A 47 -0.24 -1.63 -16.80
C TYR A 47 -1.55 -2.41 -16.60
N PHE A 48 -2.48 -2.30 -17.54
CA PHE A 48 -3.74 -3.04 -17.51
C PHE A 48 -3.52 -4.54 -17.53
N GLU A 49 -2.52 -5.03 -18.27
CA GLU A 49 -2.23 -6.47 -18.31
C GLU A 49 -1.75 -7.01 -16.95
N ILE A 50 -0.99 -6.20 -16.20
CA ILE A 50 -0.45 -6.55 -14.88
C ILE A 50 -1.50 -6.40 -13.77
N PHE A 51 -2.21 -5.27 -13.74
CA PHE A 51 -3.05 -4.87 -12.60
C PHE A 51 -4.56 -5.02 -12.87
N LYS A 52 -4.96 -5.32 -14.11
CA LYS A 52 -6.36 -5.42 -14.57
C LYS A 52 -7.18 -4.15 -14.30
N GLY A 53 -6.52 -2.99 -14.32
CA GLY A 53 -7.11 -1.64 -14.21
C GLY A 53 -6.22 -0.60 -14.89
N PHE A 54 -6.72 0.62 -15.08
CA PHE A 54 -6.01 1.73 -15.70
C PHE A 54 -5.27 2.59 -14.67
N ALA A 55 -4.05 3.02 -15.01
CA ALA A 55 -3.25 3.83 -14.10
C ALA A 55 -3.75 5.30 -14.11
N PRO A 56 -4.10 5.89 -12.95
CA PRO A 56 -4.45 7.30 -12.86
C PRO A 56 -3.22 8.17 -13.18
N VAL A 57 -3.42 9.41 -13.66
CA VAL A 57 -2.32 10.35 -13.98
C VAL A 57 -1.42 10.61 -12.76
N SER A 58 -1.96 10.56 -11.55
CA SER A 58 -1.22 10.70 -10.29
C SER A 58 -0.07 9.68 -10.22
N SER A 59 -0.32 8.41 -10.57
CA SER A 59 0.65 7.31 -10.51
C SER A 59 1.97 7.50 -11.30
N VAL A 60 2.03 8.46 -12.23
CA VAL A 60 3.25 8.79 -12.99
C VAL A 60 4.41 9.22 -12.08
N LYS A 61 4.13 9.79 -10.90
CA LYS A 61 5.16 10.15 -9.91
C LYS A 61 5.91 8.93 -9.35
N MET A 62 5.31 7.74 -9.39
CA MET A 62 5.89 6.49 -8.86
C MET A 62 6.80 5.74 -9.84
N GLY A 63 6.98 6.22 -11.08
CA GLY A 63 7.64 5.47 -12.15
C GLY A 63 9.05 4.95 -11.86
N ALA A 64 9.78 5.54 -10.91
CA ALA A 64 11.11 5.06 -10.52
C ALA A 64 11.08 3.88 -9.52
N GLN A 65 10.23 3.95 -8.49
CA GLN A 65 10.15 2.93 -7.42
C GLN A 65 9.27 1.72 -7.80
N ALA A 66 8.24 1.92 -8.64
CA ALA A 66 7.44 0.81 -9.16
C ALA A 66 8.24 -0.08 -10.12
N VAL A 67 9.15 0.51 -10.91
CA VAL A 67 10.02 -0.26 -11.82
C VAL A 67 11.03 -1.09 -11.05
N THR A 68 11.56 -0.61 -9.92
CA THR A 68 12.52 -1.38 -9.12
C THR A 68 11.87 -2.57 -8.39
N ASN A 69 10.66 -2.39 -7.84
CA ASN A 69 10.00 -3.45 -7.05
C ASN A 69 9.20 -4.45 -7.91
N PHE A 70 8.88 -4.10 -9.16
CA PHE A 70 8.08 -4.95 -10.06
C PHE A 70 8.77 -5.22 -11.40
N THR A 71 10.11 -5.18 -11.47
CA THR A 71 10.86 -5.38 -12.74
C THR A 71 10.54 -6.71 -13.42
N GLY A 72 10.38 -7.79 -12.63
CA GLY A 72 9.96 -9.10 -13.13
C GLY A 72 8.56 -9.05 -13.76
N SER A 73 7.58 -8.57 -12.99
CA SER A 73 6.19 -8.41 -13.46
C SER A 73 6.08 -7.46 -14.66
N MET A 74 6.92 -6.42 -14.73
CA MET A 74 6.96 -5.47 -15.84
C MET A 74 7.47 -6.13 -17.12
N ILE A 75 8.57 -6.90 -17.05
CA ILE A 75 9.08 -7.62 -18.22
C ILE A 75 8.03 -8.61 -18.72
N GLU A 76 7.42 -9.37 -17.82
CA GLU A 76 6.38 -10.32 -18.19
C GLU A 76 5.13 -9.64 -18.77
N GLY A 77 4.69 -8.53 -18.17
CA GLY A 77 3.59 -7.71 -18.69
C GLY A 77 3.90 -7.14 -20.09
N ILE A 78 5.14 -6.73 -20.36
CA ILE A 78 5.58 -6.33 -21.70
C ILE A 78 5.54 -7.52 -22.65
N MET A 79 6.05 -8.68 -22.23
CA MET A 79 6.11 -9.89 -23.04
C MET A 79 4.71 -10.41 -23.41
N SER A 80 3.77 -10.41 -22.46
CA SER A 80 2.37 -10.78 -22.71
C SER A 80 1.64 -9.76 -23.59
N SER A 81 2.03 -8.47 -23.49
CA SER A 81 1.42 -7.38 -24.27
C SER A 81 2.05 -7.14 -25.64
N LEU A 82 3.07 -7.90 -26.06
CA LEU A 82 3.84 -7.62 -27.29
C LEU A 82 2.96 -7.44 -28.53
N PHE A 83 1.95 -8.31 -28.70
CA PHE A 83 1.02 -8.21 -29.83
C PHE A 83 0.30 -6.87 -29.86
N TRP A 84 -0.24 -6.43 -28.71
CA TRP A 84 -0.96 -5.18 -28.59
C TRP A 84 -0.05 -3.97 -28.72
N ILE A 85 1.17 -4.03 -28.16
CA ILE A 85 2.20 -3.00 -28.32
C ILE A 85 2.49 -2.79 -29.81
N PHE A 86 2.78 -3.86 -30.56
CA PHE A 86 3.04 -3.75 -31.99
C PHE A 86 1.83 -3.19 -32.77
N LEU A 87 0.61 -3.56 -32.38
CA LEU A 87 -0.61 -3.05 -33.00
C LEU A 87 -0.79 -1.55 -32.76
N ILE A 88 -0.59 -1.08 -31.53
CA ILE A 88 -0.69 0.32 -31.12
C ILE A 88 0.43 1.16 -31.76
N LEU A 89 1.59 0.56 -32.03
CA LEU A 89 2.72 1.20 -32.71
C LEU A 89 2.48 1.41 -34.22
N LEU A 90 1.56 0.66 -34.86
CA LEU A 90 1.32 0.72 -36.31
C LEU A 90 0.98 2.12 -36.85
N PRO A 91 0.09 2.93 -36.24
CA PRO A 91 -0.22 4.27 -36.73
C PRO A 91 1.01 5.19 -36.74
N PHE A 92 1.87 5.07 -35.72
CA PHE A 92 3.11 5.83 -35.67
C PHE A 92 4.13 5.35 -36.71
N LEU A 93 4.31 4.03 -36.88
CA LEU A 93 5.16 3.47 -37.94
C LEU A 93 4.65 3.86 -39.33
N PHE A 94 3.34 3.82 -39.54
CA PHE A 94 2.70 4.27 -40.77
C PHE A 94 2.99 5.75 -41.03
N LEU A 95 2.92 6.61 -40.00
CA LEU A 95 3.31 8.01 -40.11
C LEU A 95 4.83 8.18 -40.37
N CYS A 96 5.69 7.33 -39.84
CA CYS A 96 7.13 7.38 -40.11
C CYS A 96 7.48 6.98 -41.55
N ILE A 97 6.89 5.89 -42.04
CA ILE A 97 7.15 5.33 -43.37
C ILE A 97 6.46 6.16 -44.45
N PHE A 98 5.15 6.39 -44.29
CA PHE A 98 4.33 7.04 -45.30
C PHE A 98 4.14 8.52 -45.02
N GLY A 99 4.44 9.05 -43.84
CA GLY A 99 4.25 10.47 -43.55
C GLY A 99 5.06 11.41 -44.43
N ILE A 100 6.15 10.95 -45.07
CA ILE A 100 6.88 11.71 -46.11
C ILE A 100 6.07 11.79 -47.42
N TRP A 101 5.33 10.73 -47.76
CA TRP A 101 4.47 10.61 -48.95
C TRP A 101 3.07 11.20 -48.74
N LEU A 102 2.55 11.04 -47.52
CA LEU A 102 1.33 11.61 -46.97
C LEU A 102 1.54 13.01 -46.46
N ARG A 103 2.78 13.56 -46.48
CA ARG A 103 3.00 15.01 -46.42
C ARG A 103 2.12 15.51 -47.51
N PRO A 104 0.98 16.10 -47.19
CA PRO A 104 0.13 16.41 -48.28
C PRO A 104 0.88 17.58 -48.92
N LYS A 105 0.58 17.88 -50.17
CA LYS A 105 0.88 19.20 -50.69
C LYS A 105 0.02 20.22 -49.92
N PHE A 106 0.01 20.17 -48.58
CA PHE A 106 -0.48 21.15 -47.63
C PHE A 106 0.31 22.40 -47.96
N ASN A 107 -0.35 23.18 -48.80
CA ASN A 107 -0.10 24.56 -48.95
C ASN A 107 -0.14 25.13 -47.52
N PRO A 108 0.94 25.72 -46.99
CA PRO A 108 0.92 26.37 -45.67
C PRO A 108 -0.12 27.50 -45.59
N SER A 109 -0.74 27.84 -46.72
CA SER A 109 -2.00 28.56 -46.86
C SER A 109 -3.24 27.66 -46.81
N ALA A 110 -3.32 26.69 -45.88
CA ALA A 110 -4.62 26.34 -45.35
C ALA A 110 -5.16 27.67 -44.81
N LYS A 111 -6.11 28.28 -45.54
CA LYS A 111 -6.61 29.63 -45.27
C LYS A 111 -6.85 29.71 -43.77
N ILE A 112 -6.57 30.85 -43.13
CA ILE A 112 -6.82 31.07 -41.70
C ILE A 112 -8.17 30.47 -41.25
N ILE A 113 -9.16 30.55 -42.15
CA ILE A 113 -10.46 29.88 -42.16
C ILE A 113 -10.39 28.38 -41.76
N ASN A 114 -9.56 27.54 -42.35
CA ASN A 114 -9.46 26.09 -42.04
C ASN A 114 -8.95 25.83 -40.61
N ARG A 115 -8.11 26.71 -40.07
CA ARG A 115 -7.67 26.63 -38.66
C ARG A 115 -8.85 26.91 -37.75
N PHE A 116 -9.60 27.96 -38.04
CA PHE A 116 -10.81 28.31 -37.31
C PHE A 116 -11.91 27.26 -37.48
N ILE A 117 -12.05 26.61 -38.65
CA ILE A 117 -12.96 25.48 -38.85
C ILE A 117 -12.57 24.32 -37.94
N SER A 118 -11.28 23.97 -37.85
CA SER A 118 -10.82 22.87 -37.00
C SER A 118 -11.04 23.18 -35.51
N LEU A 119 -10.72 24.41 -35.08
CA LEU A 119 -10.98 24.85 -33.72
C LEU A 119 -12.50 24.86 -33.41
N PHE A 120 -13.32 25.38 -34.32
CA PHE A 120 -14.77 25.45 -34.11
C PHE A 120 -15.41 24.06 -34.12
N ALA A 121 -14.95 23.15 -34.99
CA ALA A 121 -15.35 21.74 -34.97
C ALA A 121 -14.97 21.07 -33.64
N SER A 122 -13.76 21.32 -33.13
CA SER A 122 -13.34 20.83 -31.81
C SER A 122 -14.24 21.37 -30.69
N ILE A 123 -14.49 22.69 -30.66
CA ILE A 123 -15.36 23.32 -29.67
C ILE A 123 -16.77 22.74 -29.74
N ILE A 124 -17.37 22.64 -30.94
CA ILE A 124 -18.70 22.05 -31.12
C ILE A 124 -18.73 20.61 -30.62
N LEU A 125 -17.74 19.80 -30.98
CA LEU A 125 -17.73 18.39 -30.57
C LEU A 125 -17.54 18.25 -29.06
N LEU A 126 -16.58 18.95 -28.46
CA LEU A 126 -16.31 18.84 -27.03
C LEU A 126 -17.45 19.46 -26.19
N PHE A 127 -17.76 20.73 -26.39
CA PHE A 127 -18.82 21.42 -25.63
C PHE A 127 -20.22 20.91 -25.99
N GLY A 128 -20.46 20.58 -27.26
CA GLY A 128 -21.74 20.01 -27.68
C GLY A 128 -21.97 18.64 -27.07
N THR A 129 -20.93 17.80 -27.00
CA THR A 129 -21.02 16.49 -26.31
C THR A 129 -21.35 16.67 -24.84
N ILE A 130 -20.63 17.54 -24.13
CA ILE A 130 -20.89 17.87 -22.72
C ILE A 130 -22.31 18.45 -22.54
N SER A 131 -22.76 19.33 -23.44
CA SER A 131 -24.10 19.93 -23.37
C SER A 131 -25.21 18.91 -23.60
N ILE A 132 -25.03 17.99 -24.55
CA ILE A 132 -25.96 16.89 -24.80
C ILE A 132 -26.06 16.00 -23.56
N MET A 133 -24.92 15.66 -22.96
CA MET A 133 -24.88 14.92 -21.71
C MET A 133 -25.65 15.65 -20.59
N ALA A 134 -25.33 16.92 -20.35
CA ALA A 134 -25.99 17.72 -19.31
C ALA A 134 -27.51 17.88 -19.51
N THR A 135 -27.97 17.94 -20.77
CA THR A 135 -29.38 18.22 -21.09
C THR A 135 -30.22 16.96 -21.15
N PHE A 136 -29.69 15.87 -21.73
CA PHE A 136 -30.47 14.67 -22.05
C PHE A 136 -30.06 13.45 -21.21
N PHE A 137 -28.93 13.51 -20.51
CA PHE A 137 -28.37 12.40 -19.73
C PHE A 137 -27.88 12.90 -18.36
N SER A 138 -28.76 13.58 -17.63
CA SER A 138 -28.49 14.18 -16.31
C SER A 138 -29.30 13.57 -15.15
N GLY A 139 -29.95 12.42 -15.38
CA GLY A 139 -30.58 11.63 -14.31
C GLY A 139 -29.58 11.11 -13.27
N THR A 140 -30.06 10.43 -12.24
CA THR A 140 -29.21 9.82 -11.22
C THR A 140 -29.39 8.31 -11.23
N PRO A 141 -28.36 7.51 -11.56
CA PRO A 141 -27.04 7.88 -12.08
C PRO A 141 -27.09 8.34 -13.54
N SER A 142 -26.04 9.00 -14.02
CA SER A 142 -25.93 9.35 -15.43
C SER A 142 -24.51 9.58 -15.92
N VAL A 143 -24.34 9.43 -17.24
CA VAL A 143 -23.08 9.71 -17.94
C VAL A 143 -22.57 11.13 -17.66
N TYR A 144 -23.47 12.12 -17.54
CA TYR A 144 -23.04 13.49 -17.21
C TYR A 144 -22.43 13.57 -15.81
N MET A 145 -23.06 12.95 -14.81
CA MET A 145 -22.53 12.90 -13.45
C MET A 145 -21.15 12.22 -13.40
N THR A 146 -21.02 11.07 -14.06
CA THR A 146 -19.74 10.33 -14.20
C THR A 146 -18.65 11.19 -14.85
N PHE A 147 -19.00 12.03 -15.84
CA PHE A 147 -18.03 12.94 -16.45
C PHE A 147 -17.65 14.11 -15.53
N SER A 148 -18.62 14.67 -14.81
CA SER A 148 -18.42 15.89 -14.03
C SER A 148 -17.86 15.67 -12.63
N SER A 149 -17.87 14.43 -12.12
CA SER A 149 -17.41 14.11 -10.77
C SER A 149 -15.91 13.79 -10.75
N SER A 150 -15.19 14.47 -9.86
CA SER A 150 -13.80 14.16 -9.50
C SER A 150 -13.63 12.80 -8.80
N ARG A 151 -14.73 12.16 -8.37
CA ARG A 151 -14.74 10.91 -7.59
C ARG A 151 -14.97 9.67 -8.45
N THR A 152 -15.17 9.84 -9.75
CA THR A 152 -15.30 8.71 -10.68
C THR A 152 -13.97 7.99 -10.79
N SER A 153 -13.96 6.67 -10.57
CA SER A 153 -12.75 5.85 -10.74
C SER A 153 -12.19 5.97 -12.16
N THR A 154 -10.86 5.86 -12.28
CA THR A 154 -10.17 5.92 -13.57
C THR A 154 -10.75 4.89 -14.54
N ASP A 155 -11.00 3.65 -14.09
CA ASP A 155 -11.56 2.58 -14.91
C ASP A 155 -12.93 2.92 -15.49
N SER A 156 -13.86 3.37 -14.64
CA SER A 156 -15.19 3.80 -15.06
C SER A 156 -15.10 4.96 -16.06
N SER A 157 -14.24 5.93 -15.79
CA SER A 157 -14.03 7.07 -16.68
C SER A 157 -13.48 6.64 -18.05
N VAL A 158 -12.49 5.74 -18.09
CA VAL A 158 -11.90 5.23 -19.35
C VAL A 158 -12.95 4.46 -20.17
N ASN A 159 -13.77 3.63 -19.52
CA ASN A 159 -14.83 2.86 -20.18
C ASN A 159 -15.88 3.76 -20.87
N TYR A 160 -16.19 4.93 -20.30
CA TYR A 160 -17.15 5.88 -20.89
C TYR A 160 -16.53 6.86 -21.88
N PHE A 161 -15.41 7.46 -21.51
CA PHE A 161 -14.88 8.66 -22.17
C PHE A 161 -13.57 8.42 -22.93
N GLY A 162 -12.94 7.27 -22.67
CA GLY A 162 -11.65 6.89 -23.24
C GLY A 162 -10.48 7.55 -22.51
N LEU A 163 -9.33 6.88 -22.58
CA LEU A 163 -8.10 7.21 -21.85
C LEU A 163 -7.72 8.71 -21.92
N ASN A 164 -7.71 9.30 -23.11
CA ASN A 164 -7.31 10.70 -23.28
C ASN A 164 -8.23 11.68 -22.53
N THR A 165 -9.55 11.44 -22.58
CA THR A 165 -10.53 12.29 -21.92
C THR A 165 -10.41 12.15 -20.40
N THR A 166 -10.24 10.91 -19.92
CA THR A 166 -10.01 10.61 -18.51
C THR A 166 -8.77 11.31 -17.98
N MET A 167 -7.62 11.18 -18.66
CA MET A 167 -6.39 11.84 -18.24
C MET A 167 -6.53 13.37 -18.22
N ILE A 168 -7.25 13.97 -19.17
CA ILE A 168 -7.53 15.42 -19.16
C ILE A 168 -8.38 15.82 -17.96
N GLN A 169 -9.39 15.01 -17.61
CA GLN A 169 -10.23 15.26 -16.44
C GLN A 169 -9.42 15.13 -15.14
N GLU A 170 -8.60 14.09 -15.00
CA GLU A 170 -7.72 13.92 -13.84
C GLU A 170 -6.74 15.09 -13.70
N ILE A 171 -6.09 15.53 -14.79
CA ILE A 171 -5.24 16.73 -14.80
C ILE A 171 -6.04 17.97 -14.39
N ARG A 172 -7.28 18.13 -14.89
CA ARG A 172 -8.15 19.23 -14.49
C ARG A 172 -8.40 19.23 -12.99
N TRP A 173 -8.67 18.08 -12.38
CA TRP A 173 -8.93 17.98 -10.94
C TRP A 173 -7.67 18.20 -10.10
N ILE A 174 -6.51 17.79 -10.61
CA ILE A 174 -5.21 18.11 -9.99
C ILE A 174 -4.95 19.62 -9.98
N ILE A 175 -5.27 20.33 -11.08
CA ILE A 175 -5.02 21.78 -11.21
C ILE A 175 -6.12 22.61 -10.53
N PHE A 176 -7.37 22.14 -10.61
CA PHE A 176 -8.57 22.79 -10.08
C PHE A 176 -9.35 21.79 -9.23
N PRO A 177 -8.92 21.57 -7.98
CA PRO A 177 -9.64 20.71 -7.05
C PRO A 177 -11.07 21.20 -6.90
N GLU A 178 -12.01 20.26 -6.90
CA GLU A 178 -13.42 20.59 -6.72
C GLU A 178 -13.65 21.08 -5.29
N SER A 179 -14.21 22.28 -5.13
CA SER A 179 -14.72 22.71 -3.82
C SER A 179 -16.06 22.04 -3.63
N ASP A 180 -16.18 21.12 -2.69
CA ASP A 180 -17.46 20.49 -2.36
C ASP A 180 -18.49 21.58 -2.06
N LYS A 181 -19.50 21.69 -2.94
CA LYS A 181 -20.66 22.50 -2.64
C LYS A 181 -21.43 21.77 -1.54
N ALA A 182 -21.47 22.36 -0.36
CA ALA A 182 -22.34 21.93 0.72
C ALA A 182 -23.74 21.65 0.16
N THR A 183 -24.15 20.39 0.19
CA THR A 183 -25.54 20.02 0.07
C THR A 183 -26.28 20.76 1.18
N SER A 184 -27.37 21.44 0.86
CA SER A 184 -28.22 22.15 1.82
C SER A 184 -29.00 21.17 2.72
N GLU A 185 -28.40 20.06 3.11
CA GLU A 185 -28.94 19.15 4.10
C GLU A 185 -28.73 19.79 5.48
N THR A 186 -29.75 19.72 6.33
CA THR A 186 -29.67 20.16 7.72
C THR A 186 -29.24 18.98 8.59
N LEU A 187 -28.71 19.27 9.78
CA LEU A 187 -28.48 18.24 10.79
C LEU A 187 -29.75 17.40 11.00
N SER A 188 -29.55 16.10 11.19
CA SER A 188 -30.64 15.18 11.50
C SER A 188 -31.24 15.49 12.88
N ASP A 189 -32.54 15.76 12.94
CA ASP A 189 -33.32 15.87 14.19
C ASP A 189 -33.91 14.51 14.63
N ARG A 190 -33.42 13.39 14.05
CA ARG A 190 -33.96 12.05 14.36
C ARG A 190 -33.62 11.65 15.79
N VAL A 191 -34.65 11.35 16.57
CA VAL A 191 -34.53 10.70 17.88
C VAL A 191 -34.54 9.19 17.65
N TYR A 192 -33.42 8.55 17.96
CA TYR A 192 -33.26 7.11 17.81
C TYR A 192 -33.83 6.36 19.03
N GLN A 193 -34.34 5.15 18.81
CA GLN A 193 -34.93 4.33 19.86
C GLN A 193 -33.85 3.76 20.80
N THR A 194 -34.24 3.40 22.02
CA THR A 194 -33.42 2.61 22.93
C THR A 194 -33.07 1.27 22.28
N GLY A 195 -31.78 0.97 22.10
CA GLY A 195 -31.31 -0.27 21.48
C GLY A 195 -30.43 -0.10 20.25
N ALA A 196 -30.24 1.12 19.75
CA ALA A 196 -29.32 1.38 18.63
C ALA A 196 -27.83 1.27 19.02
N ASN A 197 -26.98 0.95 18.05
CA ASN A 197 -25.51 1.10 18.15
C ASN A 197 -25.15 2.58 17.98
N ILE A 198 -25.40 3.36 19.04
CA ILE A 198 -25.11 4.78 19.17
C ILE A 198 -24.28 4.99 20.44
N ASP A 199 -23.25 5.82 20.33
CA ASP A 199 -22.55 6.35 21.50
C ASP A 199 -23.28 7.63 21.96
N GLU A 200 -23.98 7.55 23.09
CA GLU A 200 -24.76 8.66 23.64
C GLU A 200 -23.89 9.87 24.05
N SER A 201 -22.56 9.70 24.14
CA SER A 201 -21.64 10.82 24.40
C SER A 201 -21.42 11.73 23.19
N ILE A 202 -21.85 11.32 22.00
CA ILE A 202 -21.62 12.05 20.74
C ILE A 202 -22.84 12.89 20.37
N ASP A 203 -22.71 14.21 20.46
CA ASP A 203 -23.71 15.18 20.01
C ASP A 203 -23.29 15.85 18.69
N PHE A 204 -23.92 15.46 17.58
CA PHE A 204 -23.65 16.02 16.25
C PHE A 204 -23.95 17.52 16.14
N LYS A 205 -24.86 18.06 16.95
CA LYS A 205 -25.13 19.49 16.98
C LYS A 205 -23.98 20.22 17.65
N GLU A 206 -23.48 19.71 18.76
CA GLU A 206 -22.28 20.26 19.42
C GLU A 206 -21.06 20.18 18.49
N LEU A 207 -20.85 19.04 17.81
CA LEU A 207 -19.78 18.89 16.82
C LEU A 207 -19.90 19.90 15.67
N TYR A 208 -21.12 20.14 15.17
CA TYR A 208 -21.34 21.11 14.10
C TYR A 208 -21.02 22.55 14.55
N GLU A 209 -21.35 22.89 15.79
CA GLU A 209 -21.01 24.18 16.40
C GLU A 209 -19.49 24.29 16.65
N LYS A 210 -18.86 23.22 17.18
CA LYS A 210 -17.41 23.08 17.41
C LYS A 210 -16.59 23.25 16.13
N ALA A 211 -17.11 22.81 14.98
CA ALA A 211 -16.44 22.94 13.69
C ALA A 211 -16.22 24.40 13.24
N GLY A 212 -16.91 25.38 13.86
CA GLY A 212 -16.68 26.81 13.60
C GLY A 212 -16.86 27.17 12.13
N ASP A 213 -15.86 27.80 11.51
CA ASP A 213 -15.91 28.17 10.08
C ASP A 213 -15.36 27.08 9.15
N ASN A 214 -14.97 25.91 9.66
CA ASN A 214 -14.48 24.80 8.84
C ASN A 214 -15.64 24.13 8.10
N ALA A 215 -15.79 24.48 6.81
CA ALA A 215 -16.86 23.95 5.96
C ALA A 215 -16.78 22.43 5.74
N ALA A 216 -15.58 21.85 5.64
CA ALA A 216 -15.40 20.41 5.45
C ALA A 216 -15.92 19.63 6.66
N LEU A 217 -15.50 20.03 7.87
CA LEU A 217 -15.97 19.41 9.12
C LEU A 217 -17.48 19.59 9.32
N LYS A 218 -18.04 20.75 8.98
CA LYS A 218 -19.50 20.99 9.06
C LYS A 218 -20.29 20.11 8.09
N ASN A 219 -19.83 20.00 6.85
CA ASN A 219 -20.46 19.14 5.85
C ASN A 219 -20.39 17.68 6.29
N LEU A 220 -19.21 17.20 6.65
CA LEU A 220 -19.02 15.82 7.12
C LEU A 220 -19.89 15.52 8.36
N THR A 221 -19.94 16.42 9.34
CA THR A 221 -20.79 16.28 10.53
C THR A 221 -22.28 16.17 10.16
N THR A 222 -22.71 16.96 9.18
CA THR A 222 -24.09 16.94 8.69
C THR A 222 -24.41 15.62 8.00
N GLU A 223 -23.53 15.15 7.13
CA GLU A 223 -23.69 13.89 6.40
C GLU A 223 -23.69 12.69 7.34
N LEU A 224 -22.75 12.63 8.29
CA LEU A 224 -22.67 11.59 9.32
C LEU A 224 -23.92 11.57 10.22
N SER A 225 -24.45 12.74 10.61
CA SER A 225 -25.69 12.79 11.41
C SER A 225 -26.89 12.14 10.70
N ASN A 226 -26.85 12.08 9.37
CA ASN A 226 -27.89 11.55 8.50
C ASN A 226 -27.64 10.11 8.02
N MET A 227 -26.48 9.53 8.33
CA MET A 227 -26.16 8.13 8.04
C MET A 227 -27.17 7.19 8.72
N PRO A 228 -27.50 6.05 8.08
CA PRO A 228 -28.34 5.04 8.71
C PRO A 228 -27.67 4.49 9.97
N VAL A 229 -28.47 4.26 11.01
CA VAL A 229 -28.05 3.69 12.28
C VAL A 229 -28.35 2.20 12.26
N THR A 230 -27.42 1.38 12.75
CA THR A 230 -27.69 -0.05 12.97
C THR A 230 -28.17 -0.32 14.40
N GLN A 231 -29.03 -1.32 14.57
CA GLN A 231 -29.57 -1.74 15.85
C GLN A 231 -28.67 -2.79 16.52
N LYS A 232 -28.70 -2.80 17.85
CA LYS A 232 -28.28 -3.99 18.60
C LYS A 232 -29.28 -5.10 18.29
N ASN A 233 -28.77 -6.32 18.13
CA ASN A 233 -29.54 -7.49 17.77
C ASN A 233 -29.33 -8.60 18.80
N ILE A 234 -29.90 -9.78 18.54
CA ILE A 234 -29.84 -10.92 19.45
C ILE A 234 -28.43 -11.46 19.68
N TYR A 235 -27.47 -11.10 18.83
CA TYR A 235 -26.06 -11.51 18.93
C TYR A 235 -25.17 -10.44 19.57
N THR A 236 -25.71 -9.25 19.89
CA THR A 236 -24.93 -8.19 20.54
C THR A 236 -24.34 -8.68 21.85
N GLY A 237 -23.01 -8.64 21.95
CA GLY A 237 -22.27 -9.03 23.16
C GLY A 237 -22.17 -10.54 23.42
N THR A 238 -22.59 -11.43 22.51
CA THR A 238 -22.46 -12.88 22.70
C THR A 238 -21.00 -13.35 22.78
N CYS A 239 -20.09 -12.59 22.17
CA CYS A 239 -18.65 -12.82 22.19
C CYS A 239 -17.91 -11.95 23.23
N SER A 240 -18.64 -11.31 24.16
CA SER A 240 -18.01 -10.49 25.20
C SER A 240 -17.03 -11.31 26.04
N GLY A 241 -15.79 -10.82 26.17
CA GLY A 241 -14.70 -11.48 26.89
C GLY A 241 -14.01 -12.64 26.14
N TYR A 242 -14.34 -12.89 24.88
CA TYR A 242 -13.61 -13.86 24.04
C TYR A 242 -12.30 -13.22 23.54
N ASN A 243 -11.32 -14.04 23.17
CA ASN A 243 -10.20 -13.60 22.35
C ASN A 243 -10.65 -13.42 20.90
N LEU A 244 -9.94 -12.59 20.15
CA LEU A 244 -10.16 -12.42 18.71
C LEU A 244 -8.87 -12.71 17.93
N ILE A 245 -8.97 -13.56 16.92
CA ILE A 245 -7.95 -13.68 15.88
C ILE A 245 -8.58 -13.17 14.58
N SER A 246 -7.99 -12.13 14.00
CA SER A 246 -8.47 -11.47 12.80
C SER A 246 -7.43 -11.64 11.68
N ILE A 247 -7.85 -12.10 10.51
CA ILE A 247 -6.96 -12.50 9.42
C ILE A 247 -7.41 -11.84 8.12
N CYS A 248 -6.55 -10.99 7.57
CA CYS A 248 -6.66 -10.52 6.19
C CYS A 248 -5.80 -11.44 5.31
N ALA A 249 -6.47 -12.30 4.53
CA ALA A 249 -5.84 -13.35 3.76
C ALA A 249 -5.57 -12.90 2.31
N GLU A 250 -4.29 -12.80 1.97
CA GLU A 250 -3.80 -12.37 0.65
C GLU A 250 -4.38 -13.21 -0.48
N ALA A 251 -5.08 -12.56 -1.41
CA ALA A 251 -5.67 -13.15 -2.61
C ALA A 251 -6.55 -14.39 -2.34
N PHE A 252 -7.13 -14.49 -1.15
CA PHE A 252 -7.96 -15.61 -0.72
C PHE A 252 -9.29 -15.67 -1.49
N SER A 253 -9.73 -16.88 -1.80
CA SER A 253 -11.06 -17.15 -2.35
C SER A 253 -11.55 -18.51 -1.85
N PRO A 254 -12.83 -18.66 -1.48
CA PRO A 254 -13.34 -19.93 -0.97
C PRO A 254 -13.35 -21.05 -2.02
N VAL A 255 -13.13 -20.76 -3.31
CA VAL A 255 -13.24 -21.74 -4.41
C VAL A 255 -12.26 -22.92 -4.32
N PHE A 256 -11.15 -22.78 -3.58
CA PHE A 256 -10.20 -23.88 -3.40
C PHE A 256 -10.50 -24.74 -2.18
N ILE A 257 -11.43 -24.31 -1.32
CA ILE A 257 -11.72 -25.00 -0.07
C ILE A 257 -12.37 -26.35 -0.37
N SER A 258 -11.85 -27.41 0.25
CA SER A 258 -12.44 -28.75 0.19
C SER A 258 -12.28 -29.47 1.52
N GLU A 259 -13.22 -30.36 1.82
CA GLU A 259 -13.22 -31.17 3.03
C GLU A 259 -11.98 -32.07 3.16
N GLU A 260 -11.43 -32.55 2.03
CA GLU A 260 -10.27 -33.45 2.03
C GLU A 260 -8.93 -32.69 2.05
N LEU A 261 -8.79 -31.66 1.21
CA LEU A 261 -7.50 -30.99 1.02
C LEU A 261 -7.26 -29.88 2.04
N THR A 262 -8.33 -29.21 2.49
CA THR A 262 -8.27 -28.07 3.41
C THR A 262 -9.31 -28.22 4.53
N PRO A 263 -9.21 -29.29 5.34
CA PRO A 263 -10.23 -29.63 6.34
C PRO A 263 -10.43 -28.53 7.39
N THR A 264 -9.38 -27.80 7.78
CA THR A 264 -9.50 -26.74 8.78
C THR A 264 -10.24 -25.54 8.21
N LEU A 265 -9.86 -25.06 7.03
CA LEU A 265 -10.62 -24.01 6.32
C LEU A 265 -12.07 -24.46 6.08
N TYR A 266 -12.29 -25.70 5.64
CA TYR A 266 -13.63 -26.24 5.43
C TYR A 266 -14.47 -26.21 6.72
N LYS A 267 -13.89 -26.61 7.86
CA LYS A 267 -14.54 -26.52 9.17
C LYS A 267 -14.89 -25.07 9.54
N LEU A 268 -13.95 -24.14 9.40
CA LEU A 268 -14.13 -22.74 9.76
C LEU A 268 -15.18 -22.06 8.87
N THR A 269 -15.19 -22.32 7.56
CA THR A 269 -16.17 -21.76 6.62
C THR A 269 -17.59 -22.29 6.83
N ASN A 270 -17.74 -23.50 7.39
CA ASN A 270 -19.05 -24.13 7.61
C ASN A 270 -19.51 -24.10 9.08
N SER A 271 -18.91 -23.26 9.93
CA SER A 271 -19.23 -23.15 11.36
C SER A 271 -19.31 -21.68 11.80
N GLY A 272 -20.12 -21.37 12.83
CA GLY A 272 -20.35 -19.99 13.26
C GLY A 272 -21.36 -19.27 12.37
N PHE A 273 -21.05 -18.04 11.93
CA PHE A 273 -21.88 -17.32 10.97
C PHE A 273 -21.40 -17.59 9.54
N ILE A 274 -22.33 -17.99 8.67
CA ILE A 274 -22.09 -18.27 7.25
C ILE A 274 -22.78 -17.17 6.44
N PHE A 275 -21.98 -16.30 5.82
CA PHE A 275 -22.49 -15.21 5.00
C PHE A 275 -22.59 -15.66 3.55
N ASP A 276 -23.82 -15.92 3.11
CA ASP A 276 -24.09 -16.47 1.78
C ASP A 276 -23.84 -15.41 0.68
N ASN A 277 -23.91 -14.12 1.02
CA ASN A 277 -23.79 -12.99 0.11
C ASN A 277 -22.67 -11.98 0.44
N PHE A 278 -21.48 -12.49 0.78
CA PHE A 278 -20.28 -11.66 0.96
C PHE A 278 -19.50 -11.41 -0.35
N TYR A 279 -19.04 -10.16 -0.53
CA TYR A 279 -18.21 -9.75 -1.67
C TYR A 279 -17.00 -8.93 -1.21
N ALA A 280 -15.83 -9.28 -1.73
CA ALA A 280 -14.64 -8.44 -1.59
C ALA A 280 -14.84 -7.13 -2.36
N THR A 281 -14.56 -5.98 -1.75
CA THR A 281 -14.80 -4.69 -2.41
C THR A 281 -13.80 -4.40 -3.53
N PHE A 282 -12.52 -4.77 -3.34
CA PHE A 282 -11.43 -4.29 -4.19
C PHE A 282 -10.94 -5.37 -5.13
N PRO A 283 -10.71 -5.03 -6.42
CA PRO A 283 -10.23 -6.00 -7.40
C PRO A 283 -8.75 -6.34 -7.29
N ASN A 284 -7.97 -5.48 -6.64
CA ASN A 284 -6.53 -5.63 -6.46
C ASN A 284 -6.07 -4.70 -5.33
N THR A 285 -4.76 -4.71 -5.06
CA THR A 285 -4.08 -3.82 -4.12
C THR A 285 -4.44 -4.11 -2.66
N THR A 286 -3.60 -4.95 -2.04
CA THR A 286 -3.70 -5.41 -0.64
C THR A 286 -4.06 -4.30 0.34
N THR A 287 -3.41 -3.13 0.26
CA THR A 287 -3.63 -2.02 1.19
C THR A 287 -5.05 -1.45 1.19
N ASN A 288 -5.78 -1.56 0.08
CA ASN A 288 -7.16 -1.06 0.00
C ASN A 288 -8.12 -2.00 0.75
N GLY A 289 -8.00 -3.30 0.48
CA GLY A 289 -8.76 -4.34 1.19
C GLY A 289 -8.44 -4.39 2.67
N GLU A 290 -7.15 -4.36 3.01
CA GLU A 290 -6.67 -4.32 4.39
C GLU A 290 -7.14 -3.07 5.13
N TYR A 291 -7.08 -1.89 4.50
CA TYR A 291 -7.62 -0.66 5.09
C TYR A 291 -9.11 -0.79 5.40
N ALA A 292 -9.92 -1.28 4.45
CA ALA A 292 -11.35 -1.45 4.65
C ALA A 292 -11.67 -2.46 5.74
N PHE A 293 -10.94 -3.58 5.79
CA PHE A 293 -11.09 -4.61 6.81
C PHE A 293 -10.75 -4.08 8.22
N CYS A 294 -9.67 -3.31 8.34
CA CYS A 294 -9.19 -2.80 9.63
C CYS A 294 -9.99 -1.59 10.14
N THR A 295 -10.57 -0.78 9.26
CA THR A 295 -11.18 0.51 9.63
C THR A 295 -12.69 0.57 9.44
N GLY A 296 -13.29 -0.34 8.67
CA GLY A 296 -14.70 -0.25 8.28
C GLY A 296 -15.00 0.95 7.37
N LEU A 297 -13.98 1.50 6.70
CA LEU A 297 -14.04 2.64 5.79
C LEU A 297 -13.53 2.30 4.39
N TYR A 298 -14.12 2.91 3.36
CA TYR A 298 -13.54 2.83 2.01
C TYR A 298 -12.29 3.72 1.91
N PRO A 299 -11.20 3.25 1.29
CA PRO A 299 -10.06 4.09 1.00
C PRO A 299 -10.45 5.18 0.00
N ASP A 300 -9.75 6.31 0.06
CA ASP A 300 -9.79 7.35 -0.94
C ASP A 300 -9.09 6.86 -2.21
N MET A 301 -9.90 6.36 -3.14
CA MET A 301 -9.47 5.76 -4.40
C MET A 301 -8.75 6.73 -5.34
N SER A 302 -8.70 8.04 -5.03
CA SER A 302 -7.92 9.02 -5.81
C SER A 302 -6.41 8.99 -5.48
N ARG A 303 -6.03 8.33 -4.37
CA ARG A 303 -4.67 8.31 -3.84
C ARG A 303 -3.77 7.27 -4.52
N GLU A 304 -2.48 7.60 -4.59
CA GLU A 304 -1.43 6.70 -5.09
C GLU A 304 -1.00 5.70 -4.01
N LYS A 305 -0.34 4.59 -4.38
CA LYS A 305 0.09 3.56 -3.39
C LYS A 305 1.06 4.10 -2.33
N THR A 306 1.95 5.03 -2.69
CA THR A 306 2.91 5.67 -1.77
C THR A 306 2.29 6.74 -0.87
N ASP A 307 1.07 7.17 -1.18
CA ASP A 307 0.25 8.08 -0.36
C ASP A 307 -1.13 7.43 -0.12
N SER A 308 -1.14 6.10 0.04
CA SER A 308 -2.37 5.33 0.13
C SER A 308 -3.15 5.73 1.37
N SER A 309 -4.45 5.51 1.38
CA SER A 309 -5.27 5.77 2.57
C SER A 309 -4.74 5.09 3.82
N PHE A 310 -4.15 3.90 3.67
CA PHE A 310 -3.54 3.21 4.80
C PHE A 310 -2.29 3.95 5.31
N SER A 311 -1.41 4.42 4.43
CA SER A 311 -0.26 5.26 4.81
C SER A 311 -0.67 6.57 5.47
N VAL A 312 -1.69 7.25 4.93
CA VAL A 312 -2.20 8.52 5.49
C VAL A 312 -2.77 8.31 6.89
N SER A 313 -3.41 7.16 7.10
CA SER A 313 -4.02 6.83 8.40
C SER A 313 -3.03 6.64 9.53
N THR A 314 -1.71 6.56 9.26
CA THR A 314 -0.66 6.47 10.29
C THR A 314 -0.68 7.61 11.30
N THR A 315 -1.22 8.77 10.91
CA THR A 315 -1.30 9.94 11.79
C THR A 315 -2.71 10.22 12.32
N ASN A 316 -3.70 9.44 11.89
CA ASN A 316 -5.09 9.63 12.29
C ASN A 316 -5.38 8.94 13.62
N TYR A 317 -6.31 9.50 14.39
CA TYR A 317 -6.87 8.80 15.54
C TYR A 317 -7.85 7.71 15.05
N LEU A 318 -7.58 6.44 15.35
CA LEU A 318 -8.36 5.29 14.83
C LEU A 318 -8.99 4.46 15.97
N PRO A 319 -10.00 4.99 16.69
CA PRO A 319 -10.49 4.39 17.94
C PRO A 319 -11.20 3.05 17.77
N TYR A 320 -11.73 2.76 16.59
CA TYR A 320 -12.56 1.57 16.33
C TYR A 320 -11.78 0.36 15.83
N CYS A 321 -10.53 0.55 15.37
CA CYS A 321 -9.68 -0.58 14.99
C CYS A 321 -9.52 -1.55 16.17
N TYR A 322 -9.50 -2.86 15.92
CA TYR A 322 -9.57 -3.84 17.00
C TYR A 322 -8.47 -3.65 18.05
N GLY A 323 -7.22 -3.37 17.64
CA GLY A 323 -6.12 -3.14 18.58
C GLY A 323 -6.44 -2.03 19.60
N ASN A 324 -6.86 -0.86 19.14
CA ASN A 324 -7.21 0.28 19.98
C ASN A 324 -8.40 -0.02 20.90
N ILE A 325 -9.49 -0.60 20.37
CA ILE A 325 -10.69 -0.83 21.18
C ILE A 325 -10.50 -1.95 22.21
N PHE A 326 -9.79 -3.03 21.87
CA PHE A 326 -9.46 -4.11 22.80
C PHE A 326 -8.48 -3.65 23.89
N ARG A 327 -7.48 -2.83 23.54
CA ARG A 327 -6.58 -2.24 24.54
C ARG A 327 -7.32 -1.34 25.51
N LYS A 328 -8.29 -0.56 25.03
CA LYS A 328 -9.15 0.26 25.89
C LYS A 328 -9.97 -0.59 26.87
N SER A 329 -10.30 -1.85 26.52
CA SER A 329 -10.90 -2.82 27.44
C SER A 329 -9.90 -3.64 28.28
N GLY A 330 -8.60 -3.37 28.16
CA GLY A 330 -7.53 -4.02 28.95
C GLY A 330 -6.95 -5.29 28.34
N ALA A 331 -7.28 -5.63 27.09
CA ALA A 331 -6.74 -6.80 26.40
C ALA A 331 -5.38 -6.49 25.73
N ASN A 332 -4.58 -7.53 25.54
CA ASN A 332 -3.33 -7.45 24.77
C ASN A 332 -3.65 -7.42 23.27
N ALA A 333 -2.89 -6.65 22.49
CA ALA A 333 -3.14 -6.49 21.06
C ALA A 333 -1.85 -6.69 20.26
N TYR A 334 -1.87 -7.65 19.33
CA TYR A 334 -0.73 -8.04 18.50
C TYR A 334 -1.07 -7.97 17.02
N ALA A 335 -0.08 -7.70 16.18
CA ALA A 335 -0.21 -7.76 14.73
C ALA A 335 1.03 -8.37 14.08
N TYR A 336 0.83 -9.19 13.06
CA TYR A 336 1.88 -9.97 12.42
C TYR A 336 1.83 -9.88 10.90
N HIS A 337 3.01 -9.82 10.28
CA HIS A 337 3.16 -9.97 8.84
C HIS A 337 4.42 -10.77 8.49
N ASN A 338 4.32 -11.67 7.51
CA ASN A 338 5.41 -12.56 7.11
C ASN A 338 6.33 -12.00 6.01
N TYR A 339 6.31 -10.69 5.81
CA TYR A 339 7.24 -9.99 4.94
C TYR A 339 7.92 -8.83 5.68
N VAL A 340 8.58 -7.93 4.96
CA VAL A 340 9.30 -6.80 5.57
C VAL A 340 8.34 -5.75 6.14
N ALA A 341 8.62 -5.27 7.34
CA ALA A 341 7.78 -4.37 8.13
C ALA A 341 7.48 -3.03 7.44
N GLU A 342 8.45 -2.51 6.68
CA GLU A 342 8.39 -1.23 5.99
C GLU A 342 7.52 -1.29 4.73
N PHE A 343 7.23 -2.49 4.22
CA PHE A 343 6.39 -2.64 3.05
C PHE A 343 4.98 -2.14 3.36
N TYR A 344 4.52 -1.15 2.59
CA TYR A 344 3.27 -0.44 2.82
C TYR A 344 3.14 0.25 4.19
N TYR A 345 4.25 0.58 4.85
CA TYR A 345 4.27 1.31 6.12
C TYR A 345 3.56 0.58 7.27
N ARG A 346 3.50 -0.76 7.24
CA ARG A 346 2.83 -1.54 8.29
C ARG A 346 3.47 -1.35 9.67
N ASN A 347 4.77 -1.09 9.69
CA ASN A 347 5.53 -0.66 10.88
C ASN A 347 5.00 0.61 11.55
N PHE A 348 4.19 1.42 10.87
CA PHE A 348 3.54 2.60 11.44
C PHE A 348 2.01 2.41 11.57
N THR A 349 1.35 1.83 10.57
CA THR A 349 -0.11 1.70 10.58
C THR A 349 -0.61 0.79 11.69
N HIS A 350 0.04 -0.35 11.92
CA HIS A 350 -0.41 -1.33 12.91
C HIS A 350 -0.19 -0.86 14.35
N PRO A 351 0.95 -0.24 14.69
CA PRO A 351 1.08 0.44 15.98
C PRO A 351 0.04 1.56 16.18
N ASN A 352 -0.26 2.36 15.16
CA ASN A 352 -1.30 3.39 15.26
C ASN A 352 -2.72 2.81 15.49
N MET A 353 -2.98 1.61 14.96
CA MET A 353 -4.20 0.85 15.22
C MET A 353 -4.21 0.14 16.59
N GLY A 354 -3.16 0.32 17.40
CA GLY A 354 -3.07 -0.17 18.77
C GLY A 354 -2.36 -1.52 18.91
N TYR A 355 -1.67 -2.03 17.89
CA TYR A 355 -1.02 -3.33 17.97
C TYR A 355 0.46 -3.23 18.35
N LEU A 356 0.96 -4.21 19.10
CA LEU A 356 2.37 -4.57 19.06
C LEU A 356 2.63 -5.30 17.74
N PHE A 357 3.29 -4.63 16.79
CA PHE A 357 3.53 -5.17 15.45
C PHE A 357 4.87 -5.90 15.36
N LYS A 358 4.86 -7.10 14.77
CA LYS A 358 6.07 -7.84 14.39
C LYS A 358 5.98 -8.28 12.93
N ALA A 359 7.12 -8.29 12.26
CA ALA A 359 7.26 -8.74 10.88
C ALA A 359 8.44 -9.70 10.72
N ALA A 360 8.59 -10.32 9.54
CA ALA A 360 9.65 -11.28 9.29
C ALA A 360 11.08 -10.70 9.40
N ASN A 361 11.27 -9.40 9.12
CA ASN A 361 12.54 -8.70 9.37
C ASN A 361 12.59 -7.94 10.71
N SER A 362 11.53 -8.00 11.51
CA SER A 362 11.38 -7.21 12.74
C SER A 362 10.52 -7.95 13.76
N GLY A 363 11.13 -8.88 14.49
CA GLY A 363 10.52 -9.55 15.65
C GLY A 363 9.96 -10.95 15.42
N LEU A 364 9.80 -11.43 14.19
CA LEU A 364 9.48 -12.84 13.90
C LEU A 364 10.75 -13.61 13.50
N ASP A 365 10.97 -14.76 14.14
CA ASP A 365 12.06 -15.68 13.78
C ASP A 365 11.61 -16.60 12.64
N MET A 366 11.77 -16.12 11.40
CA MET A 366 11.43 -16.87 10.18
C MET A 366 12.25 -16.41 8.97
N GLU A 367 12.35 -17.29 7.96
CA GLU A 367 13.00 -16.94 6.70
C GLU A 367 12.06 -16.12 5.80
N ILE A 368 12.61 -15.07 5.18
CA ILE A 368 11.89 -14.26 4.19
C ILE A 368 12.03 -14.90 2.82
N THR A 369 10.90 -15.20 2.18
CA THR A 369 10.83 -15.61 0.77
C THR A 369 9.80 -14.76 0.02
N TRP A 370 9.70 -14.93 -1.29
CA TRP A 370 8.70 -14.22 -2.09
C TRP A 370 7.81 -15.22 -2.86
N PRO A 371 6.56 -15.42 -2.43
CA PRO A 371 5.96 -15.01 -1.15
C PRO A 371 6.43 -15.86 0.04
N SER A 372 6.29 -15.35 1.27
CA SER A 372 6.62 -16.06 2.52
C SER A 372 5.48 -16.97 3.00
N SER A 373 5.84 -17.96 3.84
CA SER A 373 4.90 -18.93 4.43
C SER A 373 4.02 -18.31 5.52
N ASP A 374 2.71 -18.55 5.44
CA ASP A 374 1.76 -18.18 6.50
C ASP A 374 1.86 -19.12 7.71
N TYR A 375 2.20 -20.39 7.46
CA TYR A 375 2.43 -21.38 8.50
C TYR A 375 3.62 -21.00 9.38
N ASP A 376 4.75 -20.60 8.77
CA ASP A 376 5.93 -20.18 9.51
C ASP A 376 5.66 -18.90 10.33
N MET A 377 4.80 -18.00 9.82
CA MET A 377 4.36 -16.80 10.56
C MET A 377 3.57 -17.14 11.83
N MET A 378 2.54 -17.97 11.72
CA MET A 378 1.71 -18.34 12.87
C MET A 378 2.52 -19.15 13.88
N LYS A 379 3.42 -20.01 13.39
CA LYS A 379 4.36 -20.74 14.24
C LYS A 379 5.30 -19.82 15.03
N ALA A 380 5.82 -18.77 14.40
CA ALA A 380 6.74 -17.81 15.02
C ALA A 380 6.07 -16.80 15.97
N SER A 381 4.73 -16.70 15.96
CA SER A 381 3.98 -15.65 16.67
C SER A 381 3.04 -16.15 17.76
N VAL A 382 2.49 -17.35 17.64
CA VAL A 382 1.42 -17.84 18.55
C VAL A 382 1.82 -17.80 20.03
N ASP A 383 3.11 -18.04 20.32
CA ASP A 383 3.65 -18.07 21.69
C ASP A 383 3.53 -16.72 22.41
N ASP A 384 3.43 -15.60 21.67
CA ASP A 384 3.29 -14.27 22.25
C ASP A 384 2.00 -14.09 23.08
N PHE A 385 0.91 -14.78 22.71
CA PHE A 385 -0.40 -14.59 23.32
C PHE A 385 -1.01 -15.87 23.90
N ILE A 386 -0.65 -17.05 23.41
CA ILE A 386 -1.31 -18.32 23.74
C ILE A 386 -1.27 -18.68 25.23
N SER A 387 -0.19 -18.29 25.93
CA SER A 387 0.03 -18.59 27.35
C SER A 387 -0.15 -17.38 28.27
N SER A 388 -0.65 -16.26 27.75
CA SER A 388 -0.71 -15.00 28.52
C SER A 388 -1.66 -15.06 29.71
N GLY A 389 -2.73 -15.86 29.62
CA GLY A 389 -3.81 -15.92 30.62
C GLY A 389 -4.74 -14.70 30.62
N GLU A 390 -4.45 -13.71 29.78
CA GLU A 390 -5.22 -12.48 29.60
C GLU A 390 -6.00 -12.53 28.29
N GLN A 391 -7.04 -11.71 28.16
CA GLN A 391 -7.76 -11.55 26.89
C GLN A 391 -6.82 -10.94 25.84
N PHE A 392 -6.89 -11.40 24.59
CA PHE A 392 -6.10 -10.84 23.49
C PHE A 392 -6.89 -10.63 22.19
N VAL A 393 -6.34 -9.74 21.36
CA VAL A 393 -6.59 -9.67 19.93
C VAL A 393 -5.29 -9.87 19.16
N ALA A 394 -5.30 -10.75 18.16
CA ALA A 394 -4.17 -10.97 17.25
C ALA A 394 -4.62 -10.75 15.80
N TYR A 395 -3.95 -9.84 15.10
CA TYR A 395 -4.15 -9.58 13.69
C TYR A 395 -3.06 -10.24 12.83
N TYR A 396 -3.44 -10.84 11.71
CA TYR A 396 -2.53 -11.41 10.73
C TYR A 396 -2.81 -10.86 9.34
N MET A 397 -1.80 -10.29 8.69
CA MET A 397 -1.79 -10.07 7.25
C MET A 397 -0.95 -11.17 6.61
N THR A 398 -1.60 -12.05 5.86
CA THR A 398 -0.92 -13.18 5.22
C THR A 398 -0.23 -12.78 3.91
N PHE A 399 0.59 -13.66 3.34
CA PHE A 399 1.31 -13.39 2.10
C PHE A 399 1.45 -14.61 1.17
N SER A 400 1.29 -15.84 1.69
CA SER A 400 1.54 -17.06 0.91
C SER A 400 0.73 -17.16 -0.39
N GLY A 401 -0.51 -16.63 -0.38
CA GLY A 401 -1.46 -16.61 -1.50
C GLY A 401 -1.13 -15.64 -2.64
N HIS A 402 -0.07 -14.83 -2.49
CA HIS A 402 0.29 -13.79 -3.46
C HIS A 402 0.71 -14.37 -4.83
N TYR A 403 0.37 -13.66 -5.90
CA TYR A 403 0.73 -13.99 -7.28
C TYR A 403 2.28 -13.94 -7.50
N GLN A 404 2.86 -14.61 -8.49
CA GLN A 404 2.27 -15.35 -9.62
C GLN A 404 2.08 -16.83 -9.31
N TYR A 405 1.08 -17.45 -9.95
CA TYR A 405 0.75 -18.85 -9.74
C TYR A 405 1.52 -19.76 -10.69
N THR A 406 2.82 -19.92 -10.41
CA THR A 406 3.73 -20.82 -11.14
C THR A 406 4.67 -21.52 -10.16
N LEU A 407 5.45 -22.50 -10.65
CA LEU A 407 6.50 -23.14 -9.85
C LEU A 407 7.67 -22.22 -9.45
N ALA A 408 7.74 -20.99 -9.98
CA ALA A 408 8.70 -19.99 -9.51
C ALA A 408 8.28 -19.37 -8.16
N ASN A 409 6.98 -19.46 -7.81
CA ASN A 409 6.48 -19.06 -6.51
C ASN A 409 6.93 -20.06 -5.43
N ALA A 410 7.56 -19.55 -4.38
CA ALA A 410 8.17 -20.36 -3.33
C ALA A 410 7.15 -21.29 -2.65
N MET A 411 5.92 -20.80 -2.38
CA MET A 411 4.88 -21.57 -1.70
C MET A 411 4.25 -22.60 -2.64
N SER A 412 4.03 -22.22 -3.91
CA SER A 412 3.61 -23.19 -4.93
C SER A 412 4.63 -24.32 -5.08
N ALA A 413 5.93 -24.01 -5.14
CA ALA A 413 6.99 -25.01 -5.28
C ALA A 413 7.06 -25.93 -4.07
N LYS A 414 6.95 -25.37 -2.86
CA LYS A 414 6.95 -26.10 -1.58
C LYS A 414 5.83 -27.14 -1.54
N ASN A 415 4.62 -26.78 -1.97
CA ASN A 415 3.43 -27.61 -1.85
C ASN A 415 3.00 -28.34 -3.14
N TRP A 416 3.79 -28.24 -4.22
CA TRP A 416 3.42 -28.75 -5.54
C TRP A 416 3.06 -30.24 -5.54
N ASN A 417 3.79 -31.05 -4.76
CA ASN A 417 3.56 -32.49 -4.72
C ASN A 417 2.18 -32.89 -4.22
N THR A 418 1.52 -32.04 -3.43
CA THR A 418 0.17 -32.27 -2.90
C THR A 418 -0.90 -32.01 -3.96
N VAL A 419 -0.65 -31.08 -4.90
CA VAL A 419 -1.66 -30.60 -5.86
C VAL A 419 -1.45 -31.08 -7.30
N LYS A 420 -0.25 -31.58 -7.64
CA LYS A 420 0.15 -31.87 -9.04
C LYS A 420 -0.75 -32.86 -9.79
N ASP A 421 -1.51 -33.68 -9.08
CA ASP A 421 -2.40 -34.69 -9.65
C ASP A 421 -3.87 -34.22 -9.69
N LEU A 422 -4.17 -33.01 -9.21
CA LEU A 422 -5.49 -32.40 -9.31
C LEU A 422 -5.85 -32.11 -10.78
N PRO A 423 -7.14 -32.20 -11.15
CA PRO A 423 -7.61 -32.05 -12.53
C PRO A 423 -7.78 -30.58 -12.96
N TYR A 424 -6.87 -29.70 -12.56
CA TYR A 424 -6.89 -28.27 -12.88
C TYR A 424 -5.67 -27.85 -13.70
N SER A 425 -5.74 -26.67 -14.30
CA SER A 425 -4.59 -26.05 -14.96
C SER A 425 -3.39 -25.86 -14.01
N GLU A 426 -2.20 -25.63 -14.56
CA GLU A 426 -1.00 -25.41 -13.75
C GLU A 426 -1.15 -24.21 -12.80
N ALA A 427 -1.69 -23.09 -13.28
CA ALA A 427 -1.90 -21.90 -12.47
C ALA A 427 -2.93 -22.13 -11.36
N ALA A 428 -4.05 -22.79 -11.66
CA ALA A 428 -5.06 -23.14 -10.66
C ALA A 428 -4.47 -24.07 -9.57
N ARG A 429 -3.66 -25.07 -9.95
CA ARG A 429 -2.96 -25.93 -8.98
C ARG A 429 -1.93 -25.15 -8.16
N ALA A 430 -1.17 -24.26 -8.79
CA ALA A 430 -0.20 -23.43 -8.10
C ALA A 430 -0.88 -22.50 -7.07
N TYR A 431 -2.04 -21.92 -7.42
CA TYR A 431 -2.87 -21.15 -6.50
C TYR A 431 -3.32 -21.97 -5.29
N ILE A 432 -3.83 -23.19 -5.50
CA ILE A 432 -4.18 -24.11 -4.41
C ILE A 432 -2.94 -24.39 -3.54
N ALA A 433 -1.78 -24.70 -4.15
CA ALA A 433 -0.55 -24.99 -3.42
C ALA A 433 -0.05 -23.82 -2.58
N CYS A 434 -0.17 -22.59 -3.06
CA CYS A 434 0.12 -21.40 -2.27
C CYS A 434 -0.76 -21.34 -1.01
N ASN A 435 -2.08 -21.49 -1.19
CA ASN A 435 -3.05 -21.37 -0.09
C ASN A 435 -3.04 -22.55 0.89
N LEU A 436 -2.39 -23.67 0.56
CA LEU A 436 -2.15 -24.75 1.54
C LEU A 436 -1.33 -24.26 2.74
N GLU A 437 -0.49 -23.23 2.59
CA GLU A 437 0.22 -22.65 3.73
C GLU A 437 -0.73 -22.00 4.74
N LEU A 438 -1.80 -21.34 4.28
CA LEU A 438 -2.84 -20.80 5.15
C LEU A 438 -3.64 -21.92 5.84
N GLU A 439 -3.97 -22.99 5.13
CA GLU A 439 -4.59 -24.18 5.71
C GLU A 439 -3.73 -24.78 6.82
N TYR A 440 -2.42 -24.97 6.58
CA TYR A 440 -1.51 -25.49 7.59
C TYR A 440 -1.35 -24.52 8.77
N ALA A 441 -1.30 -23.22 8.51
CA ALA A 441 -1.22 -22.19 9.53
C ALA A 441 -2.44 -22.25 10.47
N LEU A 442 -3.65 -22.31 9.91
CA LEU A 442 -4.89 -22.42 10.69
C LEU A 442 -4.99 -23.76 11.42
N THR A 443 -4.54 -24.86 10.81
CA THR A 443 -4.50 -26.17 11.47
C THR A 443 -3.61 -26.10 12.72
N TYR A 444 -2.40 -25.58 12.58
CA TYR A 444 -1.48 -25.40 13.69
C TYR A 444 -2.04 -24.48 14.77
N LEU A 445 -2.61 -23.34 14.37
CA LEU A 445 -3.22 -22.38 15.29
C LEU A 445 -4.35 -23.02 16.11
N MET A 446 -5.25 -23.77 15.47
CA MET A 446 -6.33 -24.48 16.15
C MET A 446 -5.79 -25.51 17.14
N GLU A 447 -4.79 -26.30 16.75
CA GLU A 447 -4.14 -27.26 17.67
C GLU A 447 -3.50 -26.57 18.88
N GLN A 448 -2.87 -25.40 18.71
CA GLN A 448 -2.29 -24.64 19.82
C GLN A 448 -3.38 -24.07 20.75
N LEU A 449 -4.46 -23.52 20.19
CA LEU A 449 -5.61 -23.02 20.96
C LEU A 449 -6.29 -24.13 21.78
N GLU A 450 -6.46 -25.32 21.18
CA GLU A 450 -7.02 -26.50 21.84
C GLU A 450 -6.07 -27.01 22.93
N GLY A 451 -4.77 -27.10 22.63
CA GLY A 451 -3.74 -27.52 23.58
C GLY A 451 -3.59 -26.60 24.79
N ALA A 452 -3.78 -25.29 24.60
CA ALA A 452 -3.81 -24.29 25.67
C ALA A 452 -5.15 -24.21 26.42
N GLY A 453 -6.19 -24.89 25.93
CA GLY A 453 -7.52 -24.89 26.55
C GLY A 453 -8.30 -23.58 26.39
N ILE A 454 -7.97 -22.77 25.37
CA ILE A 454 -8.60 -21.47 25.11
C ILE A 454 -9.38 -21.42 23.77
N ALA A 455 -9.43 -22.54 23.04
CA ALA A 455 -10.19 -22.65 21.78
C ALA A 455 -11.67 -22.27 21.94
N ASP A 456 -12.32 -22.73 23.02
CA ASP A 456 -13.74 -22.44 23.30
C ASP A 456 -14.02 -20.96 23.62
N LYS A 457 -12.97 -20.15 23.76
CA LYS A 457 -13.04 -18.71 24.05
C LYS A 457 -12.30 -17.86 23.03
N THR A 458 -12.06 -18.38 21.83
CA THR A 458 -11.37 -17.64 20.75
C THR A 458 -12.23 -17.59 19.50
N VAL A 459 -12.62 -16.39 19.08
CA VAL A 459 -13.32 -16.14 17.81
C VAL A 459 -12.27 -15.97 16.70
N ILE A 460 -12.52 -16.54 15.52
CA ILE A 460 -11.67 -16.35 14.34
C ILE A 460 -12.48 -15.64 13.25
N VAL A 461 -11.95 -14.51 12.80
CA VAL A 461 -12.48 -13.75 11.66
C VAL A 461 -11.45 -13.79 10.54
N LEU A 462 -11.87 -14.22 9.35
CA LEU A 462 -11.02 -14.28 8.16
C LEU A 462 -11.77 -13.81 6.92
N THR A 463 -11.15 -12.94 6.14
CA THR A 463 -11.61 -12.60 4.79
C THR A 463 -10.41 -12.31 3.89
N THR A 464 -10.67 -11.97 2.63
CA THR A 464 -9.64 -11.55 1.70
C THR A 464 -9.44 -10.03 1.64
N ASP A 465 -8.25 -9.61 1.24
CA ASP A 465 -7.98 -8.26 0.75
C ASP A 465 -8.56 -8.03 -0.66
N HIS A 466 -8.46 -9.01 -1.57
CA HIS A 466 -9.01 -8.99 -2.92
C HIS A 466 -9.08 -10.40 -3.55
N TYR A 467 -9.88 -10.57 -4.60
CA TYR A 467 -9.90 -11.84 -5.35
C TYR A 467 -8.53 -12.16 -6.02
N PRO A 468 -8.26 -13.42 -6.43
CA PRO A 468 -6.98 -13.82 -7.01
C PRO A 468 -6.80 -13.35 -8.46
N TYR A 469 -6.57 -12.06 -8.66
CA TYR A 469 -6.42 -11.44 -10.00
C TYR A 469 -5.27 -12.02 -10.85
N GLY A 470 -4.36 -12.78 -10.23
CA GLY A 470 -3.30 -13.50 -10.93
C GLY A 470 -3.79 -14.70 -11.74
N LEU A 471 -5.04 -15.15 -11.54
CA LEU A 471 -5.70 -16.14 -12.38
C LEU A 471 -6.46 -15.46 -13.52
N THR A 472 -6.44 -16.07 -14.70
CA THR A 472 -7.37 -15.71 -15.78
C THR A 472 -8.81 -16.09 -15.40
N ASP A 473 -9.80 -15.50 -16.06
CA ASP A 473 -11.21 -15.82 -15.81
C ASP A 473 -11.51 -17.30 -16.05
N GLU A 474 -10.89 -17.91 -17.08
CA GLU A 474 -11.01 -19.35 -17.34
C GLU A 474 -10.41 -20.20 -16.22
N GLN A 475 -9.22 -19.83 -15.72
CA GLN A 475 -8.56 -20.56 -14.64
C GLN A 475 -9.30 -20.39 -13.29
N TYR A 476 -9.90 -19.23 -13.05
CA TYR A 476 -10.71 -19.02 -11.86
C TYR A 476 -12.03 -19.80 -11.96
N ALA A 477 -12.66 -19.82 -13.15
CA ALA A 477 -13.84 -20.63 -13.45
C ALA A 477 -13.60 -22.14 -13.26
N GLU A 478 -12.39 -22.64 -13.58
CA GLU A 478 -12.00 -24.04 -13.31
C GLU A 478 -12.17 -24.39 -11.83
N LEU A 479 -11.78 -23.48 -10.92
CA LEU A 479 -11.89 -23.66 -9.48
C LEU A 479 -13.31 -23.41 -8.98
N ALA A 480 -13.96 -22.36 -9.48
CA ALA A 480 -15.31 -21.98 -9.06
C ALA A 480 -16.40 -22.96 -9.53
N GLY A 481 -16.11 -23.79 -10.53
CA GLY A 481 -17.05 -24.76 -11.11
C GLY A 481 -18.16 -24.14 -11.96
N HIS A 482 -18.04 -22.84 -12.29
CA HIS A 482 -18.96 -22.09 -13.14
C HIS A 482 -18.22 -20.97 -13.89
N GLU A 483 -18.81 -20.47 -14.98
CA GLU A 483 -18.24 -19.34 -15.74
C GLU A 483 -18.31 -18.05 -14.93
N ILE A 484 -17.24 -17.26 -14.97
CA ILE A 484 -17.16 -15.94 -14.34
C ILE A 484 -17.73 -14.91 -15.33
N ASN A 485 -18.94 -14.40 -15.08
CA ASN A 485 -19.71 -13.69 -16.10
C ASN A 485 -19.80 -12.18 -15.90
N ASP A 486 -19.62 -11.69 -14.68
CA ASP A 486 -19.73 -10.26 -14.38
C ASP A 486 -18.75 -9.76 -13.31
N VAL A 487 -18.92 -8.48 -12.94
CA VAL A 487 -18.09 -7.78 -11.96
C VAL A 487 -18.29 -8.32 -10.54
N PHE A 488 -19.45 -8.88 -10.22
CA PHE A 488 -19.80 -9.38 -8.90
C PHE A 488 -19.30 -10.81 -8.71
N ASP A 489 -19.37 -11.66 -9.72
CA ASP A 489 -18.89 -13.06 -9.67
C ASP A 489 -17.42 -13.13 -9.23
N LYS A 490 -16.57 -12.24 -9.77
CA LYS A 490 -15.14 -12.19 -9.40
C LYS A 490 -14.92 -11.85 -7.94
N GLN A 491 -15.80 -11.01 -7.39
CA GLN A 491 -15.70 -10.45 -6.06
C GLN A 491 -16.39 -11.30 -5.00
N LYS A 492 -17.27 -12.24 -5.40
CA LYS A 492 -17.92 -13.17 -4.49
C LYS A 492 -16.85 -13.92 -3.70
N ASN A 493 -16.90 -13.81 -2.37
CA ASN A 493 -15.88 -14.37 -1.50
C ASN A 493 -16.50 -14.84 -0.17
N SER A 494 -15.69 -15.07 0.85
CA SER A 494 -16.14 -15.50 2.17
C SER A 494 -15.72 -14.50 3.26
N PHE A 495 -16.67 -14.15 4.12
CA PHE A 495 -16.41 -13.64 5.45
C PHE A 495 -16.58 -14.81 6.42
N ILE A 496 -15.46 -15.42 6.81
CA ILE A 496 -15.45 -16.47 7.82
C ILE A 496 -15.55 -15.80 9.18
N CYS A 497 -16.65 -16.03 9.89
CA CYS A 497 -16.84 -15.60 11.28
C CYS A 497 -17.10 -16.83 12.15
N TYR A 498 -16.01 -17.48 12.55
CA TYR A 498 -16.06 -18.69 13.37
C TYR A 498 -16.21 -18.33 14.85
N VAL A 499 -17.32 -18.79 15.44
CA VAL A 499 -17.60 -18.71 16.88
C VAL A 499 -17.62 -20.13 17.45
N PRO A 500 -16.77 -20.48 18.42
CA PRO A 500 -16.63 -21.85 18.90
C PRO A 500 -17.91 -22.33 19.61
N GLY A 501 -18.30 -23.57 19.32
CA GLY A 501 -19.48 -24.22 19.93
C GLY A 501 -20.83 -23.69 19.48
N MET A 502 -20.85 -22.78 18.49
CA MET A 502 -22.07 -22.24 17.90
C MET A 502 -22.55 -23.10 16.73
N ASP A 503 -23.85 -23.42 16.70
CA ASP A 503 -24.47 -24.03 15.52
C ASP A 503 -24.42 -23.06 14.34
N PRO A 504 -24.20 -23.54 13.09
CA PRO A 504 -24.14 -22.67 11.92
C PRO A 504 -25.38 -21.79 11.75
N VAL A 505 -25.17 -20.48 11.59
CA VAL A 505 -26.20 -19.50 11.29
C VAL A 505 -25.95 -18.92 9.90
N HIS A 506 -26.86 -19.20 8.97
CA HIS A 506 -26.83 -18.61 7.63
C HIS A 506 -27.34 -17.17 7.65
N VAL A 507 -26.60 -16.29 6.99
CA VAL A 507 -26.87 -14.87 6.82
C VAL A 507 -26.93 -14.60 5.31
N ASP A 508 -28.15 -14.47 4.79
CA ASP A 508 -28.42 -14.25 3.36
C ASP A 508 -28.28 -12.77 2.95
N GLU A 509 -27.95 -11.89 3.91
CA GLU A 509 -27.80 -10.46 3.65
C GLU A 509 -26.55 -10.14 2.81
N TYR A 510 -26.67 -9.13 1.94
CA TYR A 510 -25.59 -8.70 1.04
C TYR A 510 -24.60 -7.78 1.76
N CYS A 511 -23.34 -8.19 1.85
CA CYS A 511 -22.33 -7.43 2.57
C CYS A 511 -20.96 -7.44 1.88
N SER A 512 -20.10 -6.53 2.33
CA SER A 512 -18.77 -6.33 1.80
C SER A 512 -17.74 -6.06 2.89
N THR A 513 -16.47 -5.93 2.51
CA THR A 513 -15.32 -5.89 3.45
C THR A 513 -15.49 -4.87 4.60
N VAL A 514 -16.07 -3.69 4.33
CA VAL A 514 -16.25 -2.64 5.36
C VAL A 514 -17.25 -3.02 6.46
N ASP A 515 -18.16 -3.95 6.18
CA ASP A 515 -19.24 -4.37 7.09
C ASP A 515 -18.74 -5.32 8.19
N ILE A 516 -17.54 -5.88 8.03
CA ILE A 516 -16.95 -6.82 8.99
C ILE A 516 -16.67 -6.15 10.33
N LEU A 517 -15.99 -5.00 10.33
CA LEU A 517 -15.63 -4.29 11.56
C LEU A 517 -16.85 -4.03 12.48
N PRO A 518 -17.91 -3.32 12.04
CA PRO A 518 -19.07 -3.06 12.88
C PRO A 518 -19.80 -4.33 13.32
N THR A 519 -19.87 -5.37 12.48
CA THR A 519 -20.45 -6.67 12.85
C THR A 519 -19.72 -7.28 14.03
N VAL A 520 -18.39 -7.32 13.98
CA VAL A 520 -17.55 -7.88 15.05
C VAL A 520 -17.58 -6.99 16.31
N LEU A 521 -17.57 -5.67 16.16
CA LEU A 521 -17.74 -4.75 17.30
C LEU A 521 -19.03 -5.02 18.07
N ASN A 522 -20.13 -5.24 17.35
CA ASN A 522 -21.42 -5.57 17.94
C ASN A 522 -21.43 -6.96 18.60
N LEU A 523 -20.84 -7.99 17.97
CA LEU A 523 -20.71 -9.34 18.56
C LEU A 523 -19.96 -9.33 19.89
N PHE A 524 -18.89 -8.52 20.00
CA PHE A 524 -18.12 -8.36 21.24
C PHE A 524 -18.80 -7.45 22.26
N GLY A 525 -19.83 -6.71 21.85
CA GLY A 525 -20.61 -5.82 22.71
C GLY A 525 -19.89 -4.52 23.05
N PHE A 526 -18.94 -4.09 22.20
CA PHE A 526 -18.28 -2.80 22.37
C PHE A 526 -19.24 -1.64 22.10
N THR A 527 -19.04 -0.52 22.79
CA THR A 527 -19.75 0.72 22.47
C THR A 527 -19.09 1.39 21.28
N TYR A 528 -19.87 1.66 20.23
CA TYR A 528 -19.46 2.44 19.06
C TYR A 528 -20.68 3.18 18.49
N ASP A 529 -20.44 4.28 17.78
CA ASP A 529 -21.50 4.97 17.02
C ASP A 529 -21.49 4.49 15.57
N SER A 530 -22.51 3.74 15.18
CA SER A 530 -22.65 3.18 13.82
C SER A 530 -22.64 4.25 12.73
N ARG A 531 -23.00 5.50 13.02
CA ARG A 531 -22.98 6.60 12.05
C ARG A 531 -21.57 7.05 11.70
N LEU A 532 -20.59 6.78 12.57
CA LEU A 532 -19.18 7.11 12.37
C LEU A 532 -18.41 6.05 11.58
N LEU A 533 -19.08 4.97 11.16
CA LEU A 533 -18.58 3.98 10.22
C LEU A 533 -19.46 4.01 8.96
N VAL A 534 -18.94 3.49 7.85
CA VAL A 534 -19.74 3.36 6.61
C VAL A 534 -20.17 1.92 6.34
N GLY A 535 -19.44 0.96 6.88
CA GLY A 535 -19.91 -0.40 7.01
C GLY A 535 -21.02 -0.50 8.03
N GLN A 536 -21.83 -1.55 7.91
CA GLN A 536 -22.97 -1.82 8.77
C GLN A 536 -22.82 -3.18 9.45
N ASP A 537 -23.37 -3.32 10.65
CA ASP A 537 -23.53 -4.64 11.25
C ASP A 537 -24.50 -5.47 10.38
N VAL A 538 -23.97 -6.50 9.72
CA VAL A 538 -24.72 -7.35 8.78
C VAL A 538 -25.82 -8.15 9.50
N LEU A 539 -25.71 -8.31 10.82
CA LEU A 539 -26.68 -9.07 11.63
C LEU A 539 -27.88 -8.21 12.07
N ASP A 540 -27.94 -6.93 11.68
CA ASP A 540 -29.10 -6.06 11.90
C ASP A 540 -30.21 -6.37 10.89
N PRO A 541 -31.35 -6.95 11.31
CA PRO A 541 -32.44 -7.30 10.39
C PRO A 541 -33.21 -6.08 9.86
N ASP A 542 -33.04 -4.90 10.47
CA ASP A 542 -33.75 -3.68 10.08
C ASP A 542 -32.92 -2.78 9.14
N ALA A 543 -31.66 -3.16 8.86
CA ALA A 543 -30.77 -2.43 7.97
C ALA A 543 -30.97 -2.81 6.50
N GLU A 544 -30.81 -1.82 5.61
CA GLU A 544 -30.74 -2.06 4.17
C GLU A 544 -29.31 -2.45 3.79
N HIS A 545 -29.10 -3.76 3.62
CA HIS A 545 -27.79 -4.35 3.31
C HIS A 545 -27.45 -4.26 1.83
N VAL A 546 -26.20 -3.94 1.53
CA VAL A 546 -25.69 -3.77 0.17
C VAL A 546 -24.21 -4.12 0.12
N ALA A 547 -23.83 -4.98 -0.81
CA ALA A 547 -22.44 -5.25 -1.12
C ALA A 547 -21.94 -4.26 -2.18
N ILE A 548 -20.84 -3.56 -1.89
CA ILE A 548 -20.34 -2.46 -2.71
C ILE A 548 -18.94 -2.78 -3.23
N MET A 549 -18.73 -2.53 -4.52
CA MET A 549 -17.46 -2.70 -5.23
C MET A 549 -16.70 -1.37 -5.31
N ALA A 550 -15.39 -1.44 -5.56
CA ALA A 550 -14.50 -0.28 -5.59
C ALA A 550 -14.88 0.82 -6.60
N ASP A 551 -15.58 0.48 -7.69
CA ASP A 551 -16.04 1.44 -8.70
C ASP A 551 -17.42 2.04 -8.41
N GLY A 552 -18.02 1.68 -7.27
CA GLY A 552 -19.38 2.07 -6.88
C GLY A 552 -20.49 1.20 -7.49
N SER A 553 -20.15 0.12 -8.19
CA SER A 553 -21.10 -0.96 -8.48
C SER A 553 -21.59 -1.57 -7.18
N PHE A 554 -22.84 -2.03 -7.14
CA PHE A 554 -23.39 -2.62 -5.93
C PHE A 554 -24.43 -3.68 -6.23
N ILE A 555 -24.63 -4.59 -5.28
CA ILE A 555 -25.66 -5.62 -5.31
C ILE A 555 -26.36 -5.69 -3.94
N ALA A 556 -27.68 -5.76 -3.97
CA ALA A 556 -28.57 -5.93 -2.83
C ALA A 556 -29.73 -6.86 -3.24
N ASP A 557 -30.59 -7.23 -2.30
CA ASP A 557 -31.71 -8.12 -2.58
C ASP A 557 -32.61 -7.57 -3.71
N GLY A 558 -32.72 -8.35 -4.80
CA GLY A 558 -33.53 -8.03 -5.98
C GLY A 558 -32.99 -6.95 -6.93
N ILE A 559 -31.85 -6.32 -6.62
CA ILE A 559 -31.29 -5.20 -7.39
C ILE A 559 -29.76 -5.24 -7.48
N SER A 560 -29.22 -5.00 -8.68
CA SER A 560 -27.80 -4.69 -8.85
C SER A 560 -27.60 -3.46 -9.74
N TYR A 561 -26.47 -2.79 -9.55
CA TYR A 561 -26.04 -1.66 -10.35
C TYR A 561 -24.60 -1.86 -10.81
N ASP A 562 -24.38 -1.85 -12.12
CA ASP A 562 -23.07 -1.94 -12.75
C ASP A 562 -22.62 -0.53 -13.18
N ALA A 563 -21.62 0.02 -12.48
CA ALA A 563 -21.11 1.36 -12.73
C ALA A 563 -20.39 1.47 -14.08
N SER A 564 -19.78 0.38 -14.56
CA SER A 564 -19.16 0.33 -15.89
C SER A 564 -20.20 0.43 -17.02
N LYS A 565 -21.44 0.00 -16.76
CA LYS A 565 -22.57 0.05 -17.70
C LYS A 565 -23.60 1.15 -17.40
N ILE A 566 -23.48 1.83 -16.25
CA ILE A 566 -24.46 2.80 -15.72
C ILE A 566 -25.86 2.21 -15.88
N ALA A 567 -26.01 0.96 -15.43
CA ALA A 567 -27.19 0.16 -15.68
C ALA A 567 -27.59 -0.58 -14.41
N TYR A 568 -28.87 -0.52 -14.11
CA TYR A 568 -29.47 -1.37 -13.10
C TYR A 568 -29.98 -2.67 -13.71
N SER A 569 -29.86 -3.75 -12.94
CA SER A 569 -30.60 -4.99 -13.15
C SER A 569 -31.56 -5.17 -11.98
N TYR A 570 -32.79 -5.59 -12.28
CA TYR A 570 -33.82 -5.85 -11.29
C TYR A 570 -34.40 -7.23 -11.54
N ASP A 571 -34.60 -8.01 -10.49
CA ASP A 571 -35.31 -9.29 -10.58
C ASP A 571 -36.77 -9.08 -11.00
N ASN A 572 -37.39 -8.02 -10.45
CA ASN A 572 -38.72 -7.58 -10.84
C ASN A 572 -38.81 -6.05 -10.79
N MET A 573 -38.74 -5.40 -11.95
CA MET A 573 -38.80 -3.94 -12.04
C MET A 573 -40.21 -3.41 -11.68
N THR A 574 -40.27 -2.58 -10.64
CA THR A 574 -41.44 -1.77 -10.25
C THR A 574 -41.04 -0.30 -10.04
N ASP A 575 -42.02 0.61 -9.95
CA ASP A 575 -41.73 2.03 -9.64
C ASP A 575 -41.06 2.20 -8.25
N GLU A 576 -41.41 1.35 -7.29
CA GLU A 576 -40.80 1.34 -5.95
C GLU A 576 -39.35 0.88 -6.00
N GLU A 577 -39.08 -0.21 -6.74
CA GLU A 577 -37.71 -0.71 -6.94
C GLU A 577 -36.84 0.30 -7.69
N PHE A 578 -37.38 1.00 -8.69
CA PHE A 578 -36.66 2.07 -9.38
C PHE A 578 -36.22 3.18 -8.40
N VAL A 579 -37.13 3.62 -7.51
CA VAL A 579 -36.83 4.63 -6.49
C VAL A 579 -35.84 4.10 -5.45
N ARG A 580 -35.96 2.83 -5.06
CA ARG A 580 -35.01 2.15 -4.15
C ARG A 580 -33.62 2.13 -4.77
N GLY A 581 -33.49 1.81 -6.06
CA GLY A 581 -32.22 1.85 -6.79
C GLY A 581 -31.55 3.22 -6.82
N GLU A 582 -32.31 4.31 -7.03
CA GLU A 582 -31.76 5.66 -6.96
C GLU A 582 -31.29 6.03 -5.54
N LYS A 583 -32.01 5.58 -4.50
CA LYS A 583 -31.63 5.79 -3.09
C LYS A 583 -30.37 5.03 -2.74
N LEU A 584 -30.27 3.75 -3.11
CA LEU A 584 -29.08 2.93 -2.91
C LEU A 584 -27.87 3.56 -3.59
N TYR A 585 -28.00 3.97 -4.86
CA TYR A 585 -26.90 4.65 -5.56
C TYR A 585 -26.41 5.89 -4.80
N LYS A 586 -27.32 6.77 -4.34
CA LYS A 586 -26.93 7.96 -3.55
C LYS A 586 -26.28 7.58 -2.22
N ALA A 587 -26.78 6.54 -1.54
CA ALA A 587 -26.22 6.04 -0.29
C ALA A 587 -24.79 5.52 -0.50
N VAL A 588 -24.55 4.74 -1.56
CA VAL A 588 -23.21 4.24 -1.93
C VAL A 588 -22.25 5.40 -2.18
N GLN A 589 -22.63 6.39 -2.97
CA GLN A 589 -21.79 7.57 -3.22
C GLN A 589 -21.49 8.35 -1.94
N LYS A 590 -22.46 8.44 -1.02
CA LYS A 590 -22.31 9.09 0.28
C LYS A 590 -21.33 8.32 1.19
N ARG A 591 -21.36 6.97 1.18
CA ARG A 591 -20.41 6.14 1.94
C ARG A 591 -18.96 6.39 1.52
N PHE A 592 -18.66 6.37 0.21
CA PHE A 592 -17.32 6.71 -0.29
C PHE A 592 -16.88 8.12 0.14
N TYR A 593 -17.78 9.11 -0.01
CA TYR A 593 -17.51 10.48 0.40
C TYR A 593 -17.13 10.60 1.88
N VAL A 594 -17.99 10.05 2.74
CA VAL A 594 -17.82 10.11 4.18
C VAL A 594 -16.52 9.42 4.60
N SER A 595 -16.18 8.26 4.02
CA SER A 595 -14.90 7.59 4.31
C SER A 595 -13.69 8.46 3.95
N THR A 596 -13.68 9.03 2.74
CA THR A 596 -12.62 9.94 2.29
C THR A 596 -12.46 11.13 3.23
N GLU A 597 -13.56 11.76 3.65
CA GLU A 597 -13.50 12.94 4.50
C GLU A 597 -13.16 12.61 5.97
N ILE A 598 -13.57 11.45 6.48
CA ILE A 598 -13.13 10.96 7.80
C ILE A 598 -11.60 10.85 7.82
N LEU A 599 -11.02 10.22 6.79
CA LEU A 599 -9.58 10.07 6.65
C LEU A 599 -8.89 11.43 6.50
N ASN A 600 -9.33 12.25 5.54
CA ASN A 600 -8.63 13.47 5.15
C ASN A 600 -8.68 14.57 6.21
N ASN A 601 -9.68 14.55 7.10
CA ASN A 601 -9.84 15.55 8.17
C ASN A 601 -9.51 15.01 9.57
N ASP A 602 -9.03 13.76 9.69
CA ASP A 602 -8.81 13.08 10.98
C ASP A 602 -10.05 13.22 11.90
N TYR A 603 -11.23 12.92 11.34
CA TYR A 603 -12.49 13.33 11.94
C TYR A 603 -12.73 12.71 13.32
N TYR A 604 -12.25 11.49 13.56
CA TYR A 604 -12.37 10.87 14.88
C TYR A 604 -11.64 11.65 15.96
N LYS A 605 -10.45 12.21 15.66
CA LYS A 605 -9.76 13.10 16.60
C LYS A 605 -10.59 14.34 16.93
N PHE A 606 -11.26 14.91 15.92
CA PHE A 606 -12.16 16.04 16.10
C PHE A 606 -13.36 15.69 17.00
N VAL A 607 -13.95 14.50 16.83
CA VAL A 607 -15.07 14.00 17.63
C VAL A 607 -14.68 13.78 19.09
N PHE A 608 -13.59 13.06 19.34
CA PHE A 608 -13.21 12.61 20.68
C PHE A 608 -12.33 13.59 21.45
N ASP A 609 -12.00 14.74 20.85
CA ASP A 609 -11.18 15.81 21.44
C ASP A 609 -9.84 15.33 22.02
N VAL A 610 -9.24 14.35 21.36
CA VAL A 610 -7.96 13.76 21.77
C VAL A 610 -6.86 14.75 21.44
N SER A 611 -6.18 15.28 22.47
CA SER A 611 -5.00 16.12 22.26
C SER A 611 -3.92 15.28 21.56
N SER A 612 -3.03 15.91 20.80
CA SER A 612 -1.92 15.21 20.11
C SER A 612 -1.04 14.37 21.01
N ASP A 613 -1.19 14.52 22.33
CA ASP A 613 -0.30 14.03 23.38
C ASP A 613 -0.98 12.97 24.27
N SER A 614 -2.27 12.69 24.08
CA SER A 614 -2.94 11.59 24.79
C SER A 614 -3.14 10.42 23.84
N GLU A 615 -2.39 9.34 24.06
CA GLU A 615 -2.44 8.04 23.36
C GLU A 615 -1.77 7.95 21.98
N LYS A 616 -0.77 8.79 21.68
CA LYS A 616 0.29 8.33 20.79
C LYS A 616 1.18 7.36 21.56
N ILE A 617 1.51 6.23 20.96
CA ILE A 617 2.70 5.48 21.36
C ILE A 617 3.86 6.46 21.18
N ASP A 618 4.39 6.93 22.30
CA ASP A 618 5.12 8.18 22.47
C ASP A 618 6.56 8.17 21.92
N ASP A 619 6.88 7.37 20.89
CA ASP A 619 8.30 7.06 20.62
C ASP A 619 8.80 7.11 19.17
N LEU A 620 8.08 7.72 18.20
CA LEU A 620 8.57 7.75 16.80
C LEU A 620 8.30 9.04 15.96
N THR A 621 8.01 10.23 16.53
CA THR A 621 8.10 11.51 15.75
C THR A 621 9.43 12.27 15.91
N SER A 622 10.28 12.23 14.86
CA SER A 622 11.65 12.77 14.92
C SER A 622 11.62 14.27 15.20
N PRO A 623 12.43 14.80 16.16
CA PRO A 623 12.44 16.23 16.48
C PRO A 623 13.12 17.11 15.40
N TYR A 624 13.66 16.51 14.33
CA TYR A 624 14.42 17.21 13.29
C TYR A 624 13.61 17.46 12.02
N GLU A 625 13.67 18.69 11.50
CA GLU A 625 12.84 19.17 10.39
C GLU A 625 13.25 18.61 9.00
N ASP A 626 14.48 18.10 8.85
CA ASP A 626 15.01 17.56 7.60
C ASP A 626 14.88 16.03 7.48
N VAL A 627 14.31 15.37 8.50
CA VAL A 627 14.14 13.92 8.55
C VAL A 627 12.81 13.54 7.91
N GLY A 628 12.87 13.01 6.70
CA GLY A 628 11.70 12.47 6.01
C GLY A 628 11.18 11.19 6.69
N ILE A 629 9.90 10.87 6.47
CA ILE A 629 9.24 9.70 7.09
C ILE A 629 10.00 8.39 6.80
N MET A 630 10.52 8.24 5.57
CA MET A 630 11.30 7.06 5.15
C MET A 630 12.65 6.90 5.89
N THR A 631 13.13 7.95 6.54
CA THR A 631 14.47 8.01 7.13
C THR A 631 14.41 8.06 8.66
N GLN A 632 13.20 7.94 9.24
CA GLN A 632 12.98 8.05 10.68
C GLN A 632 13.63 6.90 11.45
N SER A 633 13.40 5.65 11.05
CA SER A 633 13.94 4.48 11.78
C SER A 633 15.48 4.51 11.90
N PRO A 634 16.25 4.71 10.81
CA PRO A 634 17.72 4.84 10.92
C PRO A 634 18.18 5.99 11.81
N VAL A 635 17.52 7.16 11.72
CA VAL A 635 17.85 8.34 12.55
C VAL A 635 17.56 8.07 14.03
N TYR A 636 16.43 7.42 14.32
CA TYR A 636 16.05 7.04 15.66
C TYR A 636 17.02 6.09 16.31
N PHE A 637 17.41 5.06 15.57
CA PHE A 637 18.37 4.09 16.04
C PHE A 637 19.70 4.77 16.42
N VAL A 638 20.27 5.59 15.53
CA VAL A 638 21.57 6.22 15.82
C VAL A 638 21.52 7.24 16.95
N LEU A 639 20.36 7.86 17.22
CA LEU A 639 20.16 8.75 18.37
C LEU A 639 19.96 7.99 19.67
N LYS A 640 19.09 6.98 19.68
CA LYS A 640 18.79 6.15 20.87
C LYS A 640 20.06 5.52 21.43
N HIS A 641 20.99 5.15 20.55
CA HIS A 641 22.25 4.50 20.92
C HIS A 641 23.45 5.45 20.99
N ASP A 642 23.28 6.77 20.90
CA ASP A 642 24.39 7.75 20.91
C ASP A 642 25.50 7.40 19.89
N ILE A 643 25.11 6.99 18.68
CA ILE A 643 26.03 6.58 17.61
C ILE A 643 26.43 7.78 16.73
N MET A 644 25.53 8.75 16.56
CA MET A 644 25.80 9.91 15.70
C MET A 644 25.05 11.15 16.18
N ASP A 645 25.77 12.26 16.28
CA ASP A 645 25.20 13.56 16.67
C ASP A 645 24.43 14.21 15.50
N PRO A 646 23.36 14.98 15.76
CA PRO A 646 22.71 15.83 14.77
C PRO A 646 23.64 16.99 14.32
N SER A 647 23.32 17.65 13.20
CA SER A 647 24.08 18.83 12.76
C SER A 647 23.75 20.09 13.56
N SER A 648 22.53 20.18 14.11
CA SER A 648 22.06 21.26 14.99
C SER A 648 20.89 20.80 15.86
N GLU A 649 20.35 21.69 16.71
CA GLU A 649 19.18 21.39 17.55
C GLU A 649 17.90 21.07 16.76
N THR A 650 17.77 21.57 15.53
CA THR A 650 16.56 21.41 14.70
C THR A 650 16.77 20.65 13.40
N ASN A 651 18.02 20.29 13.08
CA ASN A 651 18.38 19.61 11.84
C ASN A 651 19.35 18.46 12.13
N PHE A 652 19.05 17.26 11.63
CA PHE A 652 19.95 16.11 11.75
C PHE A 652 21.10 16.19 10.75
N GLY A 653 20.89 16.83 9.60
CA GLY A 653 21.90 17.11 8.57
C GLY A 653 21.91 16.08 7.45
N LEU A 654 20.80 15.40 7.17
CA LEU A 654 20.74 14.24 6.26
C LEU A 654 21.25 14.56 4.85
N TYR A 655 20.98 15.76 4.35
CA TYR A 655 21.37 16.19 3.01
C TYR A 655 22.75 16.88 2.95
N GLU A 656 23.43 17.01 4.10
CA GLU A 656 24.77 17.58 4.16
C GLU A 656 25.83 16.55 3.77
N ASN A 657 26.92 17.02 3.17
CA ASN A 657 28.09 16.21 2.89
C ASN A 657 28.71 15.70 4.20
N CYS A 658 28.92 14.39 4.31
CA CYS A 658 29.42 13.77 5.53
C CYS A 658 30.96 13.86 5.63
N PRO A 659 31.52 14.41 6.72
CA PRO A 659 32.96 14.36 6.97
C PRO A 659 33.46 12.94 7.27
N ILE A 660 34.71 12.63 6.90
CA ILE A 660 35.34 11.33 7.23
C ILE A 660 35.35 11.09 8.74
N ILE A 661 35.63 12.12 9.52
CA ILE A 661 35.67 12.03 10.99
C ILE A 661 34.34 11.59 11.59
N THR A 662 33.20 11.93 10.98
CA THR A 662 31.87 11.53 11.47
C THR A 662 31.68 10.02 11.39
N VAL A 663 32.19 9.37 10.34
CA VAL A 663 32.13 7.91 10.19
C VAL A 663 33.00 7.23 11.25
N ILE A 664 34.23 7.73 11.43
CA ILE A 664 35.18 7.19 12.42
C ILE A 664 34.63 7.33 13.84
N ASP A 665 34.08 8.50 14.17
CA ASP A 665 33.44 8.77 15.45
C ASP A 665 32.27 7.83 15.71
N SER A 666 31.39 7.64 14.71
CA SER A 666 30.28 6.70 14.85
C SER A 666 30.71 5.26 15.07
N MET A 667 31.76 4.79 14.39
CA MET A 667 32.29 3.45 14.59
C MET A 667 32.95 3.29 15.96
N TYR A 668 33.63 4.33 16.45
CA TYR A 668 34.16 4.38 17.81
C TYR A 668 33.04 4.31 18.85
N ARG A 669 31.95 5.07 18.68
CA ARG A 669 30.80 5.03 19.60
C ARG A 669 30.06 3.69 19.55
N VAL A 670 29.95 3.05 18.38
CA VAL A 670 29.46 1.67 18.26
C VAL A 670 30.35 0.72 19.06
N ALA A 671 31.68 0.82 18.90
CA ALA A 671 32.62 0.01 19.66
C ALA A 671 32.52 0.22 21.19
N ASP A 672 32.40 1.47 21.62
CA ASP A 672 32.23 1.83 23.03
C ASP A 672 30.95 1.21 23.62
N ASN A 673 29.83 1.39 22.93
CA ASN A 673 28.54 0.85 23.36
C ASN A 673 28.51 -0.69 23.46
N VAL A 674 29.22 -1.40 22.58
CA VAL A 674 29.17 -2.88 22.52
C VAL A 674 30.24 -3.54 23.39
N TYR A 675 31.44 -2.98 23.43
CA TYR A 675 32.60 -3.64 24.06
C TYR A 675 33.12 -2.90 25.30
N GLY A 676 32.57 -1.72 25.63
CA GLY A 676 32.90 -0.96 26.85
C GLY A 676 34.30 -0.36 26.83
N GLU A 677 34.59 0.49 25.85
CA GLU A 677 35.89 1.17 25.73
C GLU A 677 36.04 2.23 26.84
N ASP A 678 37.07 2.11 27.69
CA ASP A 678 37.28 3.04 28.79
C ASP A 678 37.73 4.42 28.25
N LYS A 679 36.82 5.41 28.29
CA LYS A 679 37.04 6.82 27.89
C LYS A 679 38.24 7.47 28.60
N ASN A 680 38.74 6.90 29.70
CA ASN A 680 39.91 7.40 30.43
C ASN A 680 41.23 6.68 30.10
N SER A 681 41.25 5.74 29.15
CA SER A 681 42.43 4.90 28.85
C SER A 681 43.39 5.49 27.81
N TYR A 682 43.01 6.58 27.15
CA TYR A 682 43.79 7.21 26.10
C TYR A 682 44.56 8.42 26.65
N ASP A 683 45.74 8.16 27.23
CA ASP A 683 46.68 9.22 27.61
C ASP A 683 47.08 10.04 26.37
N ASP A 684 46.74 11.33 26.37
CA ASP A 684 47.05 12.34 25.34
C ASP A 684 48.56 12.41 25.04
N GLY A 685 49.40 11.98 25.99
CA GLY A 685 50.85 11.82 25.81
C GLY A 685 51.23 10.87 24.67
N ALA A 686 50.44 9.83 24.39
CA ALA A 686 50.71 8.85 23.32
C ALA A 686 50.27 9.32 21.92
N TYR A 687 49.40 10.34 21.82
CA TYR A 687 48.94 10.92 20.55
C TYR A 687 50.06 11.76 19.89
N ARG A 688 50.88 12.44 20.70
CA ARG A 688 52.02 13.24 20.22
C ARG A 688 53.32 12.45 19.97
N ASP A 689 53.47 11.27 20.58
CA ASP A 689 54.73 10.49 20.52
C ASP A 689 54.81 9.44 19.40
N LYS A 690 53.70 9.17 18.68
CA LYS A 690 53.63 8.11 17.64
C LYS A 690 53.59 8.59 16.17
N ASN A 691 53.77 9.88 15.90
CA ASN A 691 53.70 10.45 14.54
C ASN A 691 52.42 10.05 13.76
N CYS A 692 51.23 10.06 14.39
CA CYS A 692 49.97 9.88 13.66
C CYS A 692 49.80 11.07 12.69
N PRO A 693 49.70 10.86 11.36
CA PRO A 693 49.62 11.95 10.41
C PRO A 693 48.20 12.52 10.26
N PHE A 694 47.19 11.85 10.82
CA PHE A 694 45.78 12.23 10.70
C PHE A 694 45.36 13.27 11.73
N PHE A 695 44.54 14.24 11.32
CA PHE A 695 44.05 15.30 12.21
C PHE A 695 42.59 15.69 11.91
N ALA A 696 41.87 16.07 12.97
CA ALA A 696 40.52 16.65 12.94
C ALA A 696 40.35 17.66 14.09
N SER A 697 39.13 18.13 14.37
CA SER A 697 38.85 18.95 15.56
C SER A 697 39.17 18.23 16.87
N GLU A 698 39.61 18.97 17.90
CA GLU A 698 40.03 18.41 19.20
C GLU A 698 38.99 17.47 19.86
N LYS A 699 37.69 17.69 19.60
CA LYS A 699 36.59 16.88 20.17
C LYS A 699 36.58 15.39 19.75
N HIS A 700 37.29 15.01 18.68
CA HIS A 700 37.30 13.62 18.16
C HIS A 700 38.64 12.90 18.36
N THR A 701 39.49 13.41 19.26
CA THR A 701 40.86 12.88 19.47
C THR A 701 40.85 11.39 19.83
N ASP A 702 39.91 10.96 20.70
CA ASP A 702 39.81 9.57 21.14
C ASP A 702 39.43 8.61 19.99
N ALA A 703 38.47 9.00 19.15
CA ALA A 703 38.06 8.22 17.99
C ALA A 703 39.22 8.04 16.98
N ILE A 704 40.05 9.06 16.78
CA ILE A 704 41.23 8.99 15.91
C ILE A 704 42.28 8.05 16.50
N ILE A 705 42.56 8.16 17.81
CA ILE A 705 43.52 7.28 18.49
C ILE A 705 43.06 5.83 18.41
N TRP A 706 41.78 5.58 18.70
CA TRP A 706 41.18 4.26 18.62
C TRP A 706 41.32 3.67 17.21
N ALA A 707 40.92 4.43 16.18
CA ALA A 707 40.99 3.97 14.81
C ALA A 707 42.43 3.70 14.35
N TYR A 708 43.40 4.52 14.76
CA TYR A 708 44.81 4.32 14.41
C TYR A 708 45.41 3.10 15.14
N ARG A 709 45.10 2.89 16.42
CA ARG A 709 45.60 1.74 17.20
C ARG A 709 45.09 0.40 16.69
N HIS A 710 43.86 0.37 16.18
CA HIS A 710 43.22 -0.83 15.68
C HIS A 710 43.41 -1.04 14.16
N GLY A 711 44.27 -0.23 13.51
CA GLY A 711 44.59 -0.39 12.08
C GLY A 711 43.47 0.01 11.12
N ILE A 712 42.44 0.72 11.61
CA ILE A 712 41.36 1.28 10.80
C ILE A 712 41.87 2.50 10.03
N LEU A 713 42.63 3.37 10.71
CA LEU A 713 43.42 4.43 10.08
C LEU A 713 44.87 3.99 9.91
N ILE A 714 45.35 3.99 8.66
CA ILE A 714 46.74 3.70 8.29
C ILE A 714 47.20 4.66 7.19
N ASP A 715 48.49 5.00 7.17
CA ASP A 715 49.08 5.93 6.19
C ASP A 715 49.45 5.22 4.88
N ASP A 716 48.43 4.87 4.09
CA ASP A 716 48.55 4.18 2.80
C ASP A 716 48.11 5.02 1.59
N GLY A 717 47.70 6.26 1.84
CA GLY A 717 47.24 7.20 0.81
C GLY A 717 45.79 7.03 0.36
N LEU A 718 45.02 6.08 0.93
CA LEU A 718 43.61 5.87 0.58
C LEU A 718 42.67 6.78 1.39
N ILE A 719 43.04 7.06 2.64
CA ILE A 719 42.35 8.03 3.51
C ILE A 719 43.23 9.29 3.64
N PRO A 720 42.69 10.51 3.38
CA PRO A 720 43.45 11.75 3.52
C PRO A 720 43.78 12.07 4.98
N HIS A 721 44.87 12.82 5.21
CA HIS A 721 45.29 13.23 6.54
C HIS A 721 44.31 14.21 7.22
N ASP A 722 43.62 15.06 6.45
CA ASP A 722 42.55 15.94 6.94
C ASP A 722 41.20 15.21 6.98
N LEU A 723 40.79 14.79 8.17
CA LEU A 723 39.57 14.00 8.38
C LEU A 723 38.29 14.87 8.38
N ASN A 724 38.41 16.20 8.28
CA ASN A 724 37.24 17.07 8.07
C ASN A 724 36.78 17.10 6.61
N SER A 725 37.57 16.53 5.70
CA SER A 725 37.19 16.39 4.29
C SER A 725 35.97 15.49 4.12
N THR A 726 35.19 15.74 3.08
CA THR A 726 33.99 14.94 2.76
C THR A 726 34.38 13.53 2.35
N ILE A 727 33.74 12.53 2.94
CA ILE A 727 34.00 11.13 2.64
C ILE A 727 33.44 10.73 1.29
N THR A 728 34.19 9.90 0.57
CA THR A 728 33.71 9.24 -0.66
C THR A 728 33.26 7.81 -0.40
N LEU A 729 32.46 7.26 -1.30
CA LEU A 729 31.97 5.87 -1.19
C LEU A 729 33.08 4.84 -1.00
N GLY A 730 34.18 4.96 -1.75
CA GLY A 730 35.32 4.06 -1.64
C GLY A 730 36.06 4.18 -0.31
N GLN A 731 36.20 5.39 0.22
CA GLN A 731 36.79 5.63 1.55
C GLN A 731 35.89 5.09 2.66
N PHE A 732 34.58 5.28 2.55
CA PHE A 732 33.61 4.71 3.48
C PHE A 732 33.71 3.19 3.52
N ALA A 733 33.70 2.54 2.35
CA ALA A 733 33.83 1.09 2.27
C ALA A 733 35.13 0.58 2.91
N ILE A 734 36.26 1.27 2.71
CA ILE A 734 37.53 0.94 3.34
C ILE A 734 37.44 1.01 4.87
N LEU A 735 36.83 2.06 5.43
CA LEU A 735 36.71 2.21 6.87
C LEU A 735 35.85 1.09 7.47
N ILE A 736 34.70 0.80 6.84
CA ILE A 736 33.80 -0.29 7.26
C ILE A 736 34.52 -1.65 7.22
N GLU A 737 35.19 -1.97 6.10
CA GLU A 737 35.92 -3.22 5.95
C GLU A 737 37.04 -3.36 6.99
N ARG A 738 37.78 -2.29 7.29
CA ARG A 738 38.87 -2.35 8.29
C ARG A 738 38.38 -2.52 9.71
N SER A 739 37.18 -2.02 10.03
CA SER A 739 36.60 -2.23 11.35
C SER A 739 35.89 -3.57 11.49
N ALA A 740 35.68 -4.30 10.38
CA ALA A 740 35.02 -5.60 10.40
C ALA A 740 35.69 -6.58 11.38
N ASP A 741 37.04 -6.66 11.37
CA ASP A 741 37.79 -7.52 12.28
C ASP A 741 37.55 -7.16 13.75
N TYR A 742 37.46 -5.86 14.07
CA TYR A 742 37.17 -5.38 15.42
C TYR A 742 35.76 -5.80 15.86
N PHE A 743 34.79 -5.72 14.95
CA PHE A 743 33.41 -6.15 15.19
C PHE A 743 33.21 -7.68 15.09
N GLY A 744 34.28 -8.46 14.89
CA GLY A 744 34.21 -9.92 14.76
C GLY A 744 33.60 -10.41 13.45
N MET A 745 33.55 -9.56 12.42
CA MET A 745 32.99 -9.86 11.11
C MET A 745 34.07 -10.45 10.19
N SER A 746 33.70 -11.46 9.38
CA SER A 746 34.62 -12.02 8.38
C SER A 746 34.65 -11.15 7.12
N THR A 747 35.83 -10.69 6.73
CA THR A 747 36.06 -9.97 5.45
C THR A 747 36.30 -10.91 4.26
N TYR A 748 36.05 -12.20 4.41
CA TYR A 748 36.26 -13.19 3.36
C TYR A 748 35.33 -12.97 2.17
N LEU A 749 35.90 -12.89 0.97
CA LEU A 749 35.17 -12.86 -0.30
C LEU A 749 35.56 -14.06 -1.16
N GLU A 750 34.58 -14.66 -1.84
CA GLU A 750 34.86 -15.76 -2.77
C GLU A 750 35.80 -15.31 -3.90
N TRP A 751 36.82 -16.12 -4.17
CA TRP A 751 37.87 -15.78 -5.13
C TRP A 751 37.35 -15.60 -6.57
N SER A 752 36.27 -16.30 -6.91
CA SER A 752 35.53 -16.17 -8.19
C SER A 752 34.91 -14.77 -8.35
N LEU A 753 34.32 -14.24 -7.28
CA LEU A 753 33.69 -12.93 -7.22
C LEU A 753 34.74 -11.82 -7.41
N LEU A 754 35.86 -11.94 -6.69
CA LEU A 754 36.96 -10.99 -6.78
C LEU A 754 37.53 -10.94 -8.20
N LYS A 755 37.90 -12.11 -8.75
CA LYS A 755 38.51 -12.22 -10.09
C LYS A 755 37.62 -11.66 -11.18
N ASN A 756 36.32 -11.92 -11.14
CA ASN A 756 35.38 -11.37 -12.11
C ASN A 756 35.36 -9.84 -12.02
N SER A 757 35.27 -9.30 -10.80
CA SER A 757 35.18 -7.85 -10.57
C SER A 757 36.47 -7.11 -10.95
N THR A 758 37.65 -7.66 -10.66
CA THR A 758 38.94 -7.07 -11.06
C THR A 758 39.11 -7.00 -12.58
N VAL A 759 38.49 -7.93 -13.31
CA VAL A 759 38.52 -7.93 -14.79
C VAL A 759 37.69 -6.78 -15.36
N TYR A 760 36.53 -6.48 -14.76
CA TYR A 760 35.60 -5.44 -15.21
C TYR A 760 35.96 -4.03 -14.73
N TYR A 761 36.51 -3.89 -13.51
CA TYR A 761 36.79 -2.58 -12.89
C TYR A 761 38.28 -2.29 -12.69
N ARG A 762 39.09 -2.53 -13.74
CA ARG A 762 40.56 -2.36 -13.71
C ARG A 762 41.05 -0.94 -13.39
N TYR A 763 40.15 0.05 -13.41
CA TYR A 763 40.46 1.45 -13.13
C TYR A 763 40.34 1.82 -11.65
N LEU A 764 39.75 0.95 -10.82
CA LEU A 764 39.67 1.13 -9.37
C LEU A 764 40.91 0.57 -8.69
N ASP A 765 41.29 1.19 -7.57
CA ASP A 765 42.28 0.62 -6.66
C ASP A 765 41.76 -0.73 -6.13
N GLU A 766 42.65 -1.73 -6.09
CA GLU A 766 42.30 -3.10 -5.70
C GLU A 766 41.73 -3.18 -4.27
N ARG A 767 42.21 -2.34 -3.36
CA ARG A 767 41.70 -2.26 -1.98
C ARG A 767 40.31 -1.64 -1.94
N ILE A 768 40.07 -0.57 -2.68
CA ILE A 768 38.73 0.05 -2.77
C ILE A 768 37.73 -0.94 -3.35
N LEU A 769 38.14 -1.69 -4.38
CA LEU A 769 37.29 -2.70 -5.01
C LEU A 769 36.93 -3.82 -4.03
N HIS A 770 37.91 -4.35 -3.29
CA HIS A 770 37.68 -5.39 -2.27
C HIS A 770 36.74 -4.89 -1.17
N ALA A 771 37.01 -3.72 -0.60
CA ALA A 771 36.20 -3.14 0.46
C ALA A 771 34.75 -2.87 0.02
N SER A 772 34.59 -2.37 -1.21
CA SER A 772 33.27 -2.09 -1.80
C SER A 772 32.48 -3.37 -2.06
N LEU A 773 33.16 -4.44 -2.50
CA LEU A 773 32.55 -5.78 -2.64
C LEU A 773 32.12 -6.32 -1.27
N PHE A 774 32.98 -6.23 -0.25
CA PHE A 774 32.65 -6.66 1.10
C PHE A 774 31.40 -5.96 1.64
N CYS A 775 31.36 -4.63 1.58
CA CYS A 775 30.20 -3.86 2.07
C CYS A 775 28.91 -4.18 1.30
N ARG A 776 29.02 -4.53 0.01
CA ARG A 776 27.89 -4.95 -0.82
C ARG A 776 27.40 -6.35 -0.45
N GLU A 777 28.29 -7.33 -0.33
CA GLU A 777 27.90 -8.71 0.04
C GLU A 777 27.28 -8.76 1.45
N MET A 778 27.75 -7.88 2.34
CA MET A 778 27.16 -7.70 3.67
C MET A 778 25.92 -6.79 3.66
N ASN A 779 25.41 -6.34 2.50
CA ASN A 779 24.25 -5.44 2.41
C ASN A 779 24.36 -4.16 3.27
N ILE A 780 25.58 -3.73 3.61
CA ILE A 780 25.84 -2.49 4.35
C ILE A 780 25.63 -1.29 3.41
N ILE A 781 26.09 -1.43 2.16
CA ILE A 781 25.90 -0.46 1.07
C ILE A 781 24.93 -1.06 0.06
N ILE A 782 23.79 -0.41 -0.18
CA ILE A 782 22.83 -0.81 -1.21
C ILE A 782 22.98 0.08 -2.44
N GLY A 783 23.04 -0.54 -3.63
CA GLY A 783 22.83 0.13 -4.91
C GLY A 783 21.42 -0.16 -5.43
N ASP A 784 20.90 0.70 -6.32
CA ASP A 784 19.54 0.65 -6.93
C ASP A 784 19.28 -0.60 -7.81
N GLY A 785 19.53 -1.81 -7.31
CA GLY A 785 19.36 -3.07 -8.04
C GLY A 785 20.33 -3.30 -9.20
N ASN A 786 21.15 -2.31 -9.57
CA ASN A 786 22.18 -2.45 -10.58
C ASN A 786 23.51 -2.84 -9.92
N LYS A 787 23.95 -4.08 -10.16
CA LYS A 787 25.14 -4.71 -9.55
C LYS A 787 26.44 -3.94 -9.77
N ASP A 788 26.44 -2.97 -10.69
CA ASP A 788 27.63 -2.23 -11.12
C ASP A 788 27.70 -0.79 -10.56
N TYR A 789 26.61 -0.27 -9.97
CA TYR A 789 26.48 1.17 -9.63
C TYR A 789 27.53 1.65 -8.60
N VAL A 790 27.75 0.86 -7.54
CA VAL A 790 28.70 1.15 -6.45
C VAL A 790 30.14 1.35 -6.97
N PHE A 791 30.51 0.68 -8.08
CA PHE A 791 31.85 0.75 -8.66
C PHE A 791 32.05 1.94 -9.60
N TYR A 792 30.98 2.50 -10.17
CA TYR A 792 31.07 3.71 -10.99
C TYR A 792 31.12 4.99 -10.16
N THR A 793 30.71 4.92 -8.89
CA THR A 793 30.58 6.07 -8.00
C THR A 793 31.50 6.01 -6.78
N SER A 794 32.56 5.20 -6.81
CA SER A 794 33.50 5.05 -5.68
C SER A 794 34.14 6.37 -5.24
N THR A 795 34.27 7.34 -6.14
CA THR A 795 34.78 8.70 -5.86
C THR A 795 33.66 9.71 -5.55
N ALA A 796 32.39 9.30 -5.56
CA ALA A 796 31.28 10.16 -5.22
C ALA A 796 31.30 10.46 -3.72
N THR A 797 31.13 11.74 -3.38
CA THR A 797 30.99 12.21 -2.01
C THR A 797 29.67 11.75 -1.42
N LEU A 798 29.69 11.36 -0.15
CA LEU A 798 28.51 10.86 0.54
C LEU A 798 27.82 11.95 1.36
N THR A 799 26.49 11.88 1.42
CA THR A 799 25.70 12.64 2.38
C THR A 799 25.61 11.90 3.71
N LYS A 800 25.25 12.63 4.76
CA LYS A 800 25.02 12.04 6.09
C LYS A 800 23.89 11.02 6.07
N TYR A 801 22.86 11.23 5.25
CA TYR A 801 21.77 10.27 5.03
C TYR A 801 22.28 8.87 4.68
N PHE A 802 23.14 8.78 3.66
CA PHE A 802 23.69 7.51 3.22
C PHE A 802 24.49 6.82 4.34
N VAL A 803 25.27 7.59 5.10
CA VAL A 803 26.07 7.08 6.21
C VAL A 803 25.18 6.57 7.34
N VAL A 804 24.13 7.31 7.72
CA VAL A 804 23.15 6.91 8.74
C VAL A 804 22.48 5.60 8.37
N GLU A 805 22.00 5.48 7.13
CA GLU A 805 21.34 4.27 6.63
C GLU A 805 22.30 3.06 6.64
N SER A 806 23.55 3.27 6.22
CA SER A 806 24.57 2.21 6.18
C SER A 806 25.02 1.76 7.58
N ILE A 807 25.18 2.71 8.52
CA ILE A 807 25.54 2.42 9.91
C ILE A 807 24.38 1.73 10.63
N TYR A 808 23.14 2.16 10.40
CA TYR A 808 21.95 1.47 10.89
C TYR A 808 21.97 -0.01 10.49
N ARG A 809 22.13 -0.31 9.19
CA ARG A 809 22.23 -1.70 8.71
C ARG A 809 23.38 -2.47 9.32
N LEU A 810 24.57 -1.87 9.37
CA LEU A 810 25.73 -2.49 10.00
C LEU A 810 25.39 -2.93 11.44
N CYS A 811 24.78 -2.03 12.22
CA CYS A 811 24.46 -2.29 13.62
C CYS A 811 23.33 -3.30 13.76
N SER A 812 22.19 -3.08 13.09
CA SER A 812 20.99 -3.92 13.23
C SER A 812 21.22 -5.37 12.81
N TYR A 813 22.04 -5.60 11.78
CA TYR A 813 22.23 -6.95 11.23
C TYR A 813 23.48 -7.67 11.74
N TYR A 814 24.54 -6.96 12.13
CA TYR A 814 25.85 -7.60 12.36
C TYR A 814 26.49 -7.31 13.70
N VAL A 815 26.35 -6.09 14.23
CA VAL A 815 27.13 -5.66 15.41
C VAL A 815 26.28 -5.67 16.70
N MET A 816 25.01 -5.29 16.60
CA MET A 816 24.06 -5.24 17.72
C MET A 816 22.75 -5.99 17.40
N PRO A 817 22.79 -7.27 17.00
CA PRO A 817 21.57 -8.01 16.69
C PRO A 817 20.71 -8.17 17.96
N GLY A 818 19.49 -7.62 17.96
CA GLY A 818 18.49 -7.81 19.03
C GLY A 818 18.37 -6.67 20.06
N THR A 819 19.00 -5.51 19.88
CA THR A 819 18.90 -4.36 20.81
C THR A 819 17.76 -3.37 20.51
N GLU A 820 16.84 -3.70 19.59
CA GLU A 820 15.61 -2.94 19.33
C GLU A 820 14.46 -3.23 20.33
N GLN A 821 14.78 -3.86 21.48
CA GLN A 821 13.89 -3.87 22.66
C GLN A 821 13.84 -2.49 23.33
#